data_AF-A0AAD4BY04-F1
#
_entry.id   AF-A0AAD4BY04-F1
#
_cell.length_a   1.000
_cell.length_b   1.000
_cell.length_c   1.000
_cell.angle_alpha   90.00
_cell.angle_beta   90.00
_cell.angle_gamma   90.00
#
_symmetry.space_group_name_H-M   'P 1'
#
loop_
_entity.id
_entity.type
_entity.pdbx_description
1 polymer ?
#
loop_
_entity_poly.entity_id
_entity_poly.type
_entity_poly.pdbx_seq_one_letter_code
_entity_poly.pdbx_strand_id
1 'polypeptide(L)'
;MVSYSILHKAYVKIFLHAAKHPHKQVNGVLLGKLTADVVTIHDVVPLLHHWTSLSPVMEIGLDLAKGHAESLDLSLVGYYQACERMDDTALAPVGERVAEQIRSQFDHAITFVIDGDSLGSGEVALIPYLPQSGLMAWRLQAFQPPAFTPGSRVTLANPESPSVAVALVRDSHMHQKFGDFDDHLEDVTIDWLRNSACNIIWLVERTTRQQILSLYYISQMASAPVALQGTLVHCPALGKVEILQDYLLLADDRGVIVHLSPSSSESSQRYIHQYGSSLRIIPPGSFLFPTFCDLHLHAPQFMYQGTGLDLPLMEWLDNYAYKAEESLDQNPHLAIKVYRRLAQRLIEVGTGAVLLFGTIKTETNLILAQEMQTAGVRAFVGKLSMDKSSRPTYQESSVEESYKSVEEFIHRCRASTAGFDPHQRLVEPVITPRFVPTCSDELLAKLGELSQRESTRIQSHLAESFAEAKWVRDDHQIEDIEVFKKHNLLKRGTIQAHCTFLTSEELDELVVNQTAVAHCPLSNAYFSEKPFPLREALDKGVLVGLGTDIAGGYSIDILSSMRHAVATSRMREGARALESQSGLATGGEGKSLAVEWKESLFLATHGGALALGLETCGEFRVGASLDAQQISVVDWERQAGIGALDFFDLAPECDGLTLDMIEKWWCMGDARNRVAMWVQGRQL
;
A
#
# COMPACT_ATOMS: atom_id res chain seq x y z
N MET A 1 21.02 13.65 -47.67
CA MET A 1 21.29 14.55 -46.52
C MET A 1 20.57 13.94 -45.34
N VAL A 2 21.29 13.46 -44.33
CA VAL A 2 20.74 12.53 -43.32
C VAL A 2 19.67 13.19 -42.45
N SER A 3 18.57 12.49 -42.15
CA SER A 3 17.56 12.89 -41.16
C SER A 3 17.67 12.06 -39.90
N TYR A 4 17.09 12.55 -38.80
CA TYR A 4 17.16 11.97 -37.47
C TYR A 4 15.74 11.78 -36.94
N SER A 5 15.40 10.57 -36.52
CA SER A 5 14.13 10.26 -35.90
C SER A 5 14.36 9.71 -34.50
N ILE A 6 13.76 10.33 -33.48
CA ILE A 6 13.86 9.90 -32.09
C ILE A 6 12.61 9.12 -31.72
N LEU A 7 12.79 7.85 -31.35
CA LEU A 7 11.69 7.03 -30.87
C LEU A 7 11.23 7.47 -29.49
N HIS A 8 9.96 7.17 -29.19
CA HIS A 8 9.32 7.52 -27.92
C HIS A 8 10.17 7.08 -26.71
N LYS A 9 10.72 5.86 -26.77
CA LYS A 9 11.56 5.29 -25.73
C LYS A 9 12.77 6.16 -25.39
N ALA A 10 13.55 6.48 -26.42
CA ALA A 10 14.75 7.29 -26.28
C ALA A 10 14.43 8.67 -25.69
N TYR A 11 13.38 9.33 -26.19
CA TYR A 11 12.97 10.65 -25.71
C TYR A 11 12.62 10.64 -24.21
N VAL A 12 11.77 9.70 -23.78
CA VAL A 12 11.31 9.63 -22.39
C VAL A 12 12.47 9.31 -21.45
N LYS A 13 13.39 8.41 -21.81
CA LYS A 13 14.58 8.12 -20.98
C LYS A 13 15.47 9.35 -20.78
N ILE A 14 15.73 10.13 -21.84
CA ILE A 14 16.51 11.38 -21.74
C ILE A 14 15.82 12.33 -20.75
N PHE A 15 14.50 12.48 -20.88
CA PHE A 15 13.70 13.34 -20.02
C PHE A 15 13.70 12.88 -18.56
N LEU A 16 13.51 11.59 -18.29
CA LEU A 16 13.51 11.03 -16.94
C LEU A 16 14.87 11.22 -16.26
N HIS A 17 15.97 11.04 -17.00
CA HIS A 17 17.31 11.26 -16.49
C HIS A 17 17.48 12.71 -15.99
N ALA A 18 17.09 13.69 -16.83
CA ALA A 18 17.15 15.11 -16.49
C ALA A 18 16.24 15.47 -15.31
N ALA A 19 15.01 14.94 -15.31
CA ALA A 19 14.03 15.19 -14.25
C ALA A 19 14.43 14.58 -12.90
N LYS A 20 15.22 13.50 -12.89
CA LYS A 20 15.75 12.88 -11.67
C LYS A 20 16.77 13.79 -10.98
N HIS A 21 17.60 14.48 -11.76
CA HIS A 21 18.66 15.34 -11.26
C HIS A 21 18.55 16.79 -11.78
N PRO A 22 17.49 17.54 -11.40
CA PRO A 22 17.20 18.86 -11.97
C PRO A 22 18.20 19.97 -11.59
N HIS A 23 19.16 19.67 -10.71
CA HIS A 23 20.16 20.59 -10.19
C HIS A 23 21.59 20.07 -10.41
N LYS A 24 21.77 19.06 -11.28
CA LYS A 24 23.07 18.51 -11.63
C LYS A 24 23.20 18.41 -13.14
N GLN A 25 24.44 18.46 -13.61
CA GLN A 25 24.71 18.07 -14.99
C GLN A 25 24.50 16.55 -15.12
N VAL A 26 23.77 16.12 -16.14
CA VAL A 26 23.63 14.70 -16.48
C VAL A 26 24.09 14.44 -17.91
N ASN A 27 24.54 13.23 -18.20
CA ASN A 27 24.90 12.83 -19.56
C ASN A 27 24.58 11.37 -19.90
N GLY A 28 24.62 11.05 -21.19
CA GLY A 28 24.44 9.68 -21.68
C GLY A 28 24.65 9.56 -23.18
N VAL A 29 24.48 8.35 -23.69
CA VAL A 29 24.68 8.04 -25.12
C VAL A 29 23.41 7.55 -25.79
N LEU A 30 23.31 7.85 -27.09
CA LEU A 30 22.18 7.49 -27.94
C LEU A 30 22.47 6.18 -28.66
N LEU A 31 21.52 5.25 -28.61
CA LEU A 31 21.60 3.97 -29.30
C LEU A 31 20.69 3.99 -30.53
N GLY A 32 21.22 3.60 -31.69
CA GLY A 32 20.45 3.68 -32.92
C GLY A 32 21.09 2.99 -34.10
N LYS A 33 20.46 3.19 -35.26
CA LYS A 33 20.91 2.67 -36.56
C LYS A 33 20.71 3.69 -37.65
N LEU A 34 21.60 3.66 -38.64
CA LEU A 34 21.38 4.30 -39.93
C LEU A 34 20.70 3.30 -40.87
N THR A 35 19.52 3.65 -41.37
CA THR A 35 18.85 2.91 -42.45
C THR A 35 18.56 3.86 -43.60
N ALA A 36 19.12 3.56 -44.78
CA ALA A 36 19.17 4.47 -45.92
C ALA A 36 19.82 5.82 -45.54
N ASP A 37 19.01 6.88 -45.40
CA ASP A 37 19.44 8.23 -45.03
C ASP A 37 18.83 8.71 -43.70
N VAL A 38 18.30 7.80 -42.88
CA VAL A 38 17.66 8.13 -41.60
C VAL A 38 18.38 7.46 -40.44
N VAL A 39 18.92 8.27 -39.52
CA VAL A 39 19.41 7.80 -38.22
C VAL A 39 18.21 7.71 -37.28
N THR A 40 17.84 6.48 -36.93
CA THR A 40 16.78 6.22 -35.97
C THR A 40 17.39 5.97 -34.59
N ILE A 41 17.07 6.83 -33.63
CA ILE A 41 17.50 6.69 -32.23
C ILE A 41 16.46 5.84 -31.52
N HIS A 42 16.82 4.58 -31.29
CA HIS A 42 15.94 3.57 -30.73
C HIS A 42 15.87 3.63 -29.21
N ASP A 43 17.00 3.90 -28.56
CA ASP A 43 17.13 3.89 -27.11
C ASP A 43 18.24 4.84 -26.65
N VAL A 44 18.40 5.01 -25.34
CA VAL A 44 19.54 5.71 -24.74
C VAL A 44 20.03 4.96 -23.51
N VAL A 45 21.31 5.14 -23.22
CA VAL A 45 21.94 4.67 -21.99
C VAL A 45 22.36 5.90 -21.16
N PRO A 46 21.76 6.11 -19.98
CA PRO A 46 22.15 7.19 -19.07
C PRO A 46 23.51 6.85 -18.44
N LEU A 47 24.48 7.76 -18.51
CA LEU A 47 25.84 7.52 -18.01
C LEU A 47 26.01 8.13 -16.61
N LEU A 48 26.26 9.43 -16.49
CA LEU A 48 26.74 10.01 -15.23
C LEU A 48 25.96 11.26 -14.82
N HIS A 49 25.89 11.51 -13.52
CA HIS A 49 25.35 12.71 -12.88
C HIS A 49 26.23 13.29 -11.74
N HIS A 50 27.32 12.61 -11.35
CA HIS A 50 28.31 13.09 -10.38
C HIS A 50 29.64 13.47 -11.03
N TRP A 51 30.23 12.55 -11.81
CA TRP A 51 31.57 12.74 -12.40
C TRP A 51 31.49 12.94 -13.91
N THR A 52 30.78 13.98 -14.36
CA THR A 52 30.56 14.29 -15.78
C THR A 52 31.81 14.73 -16.55
N SER A 53 32.99 14.76 -15.89
CA SER A 53 34.29 15.00 -16.51
C SER A 53 34.89 13.73 -17.13
N LEU A 54 35.92 13.87 -17.97
CA LEU A 54 36.65 12.72 -18.50
C LEU A 54 37.34 11.99 -17.35
N SER A 55 36.76 10.86 -16.95
CA SER A 55 37.20 10.01 -15.86
C SER A 55 37.30 8.55 -16.31
N PRO A 56 38.10 7.70 -15.64
CA PRO A 56 38.10 6.25 -15.90
C PRO A 56 36.71 5.63 -15.79
N VAL A 57 35.84 6.19 -14.94
CA VAL A 57 34.45 5.76 -14.78
C VAL A 57 33.65 6.00 -16.07
N MET A 58 33.82 7.16 -16.72
CA MET A 58 33.18 7.46 -18.00
C MET A 58 33.64 6.49 -19.11
N GLU A 59 34.93 6.15 -19.16
CA GLU A 59 35.44 5.19 -20.13
C GLU A 59 34.83 3.80 -19.96
N ILE A 60 34.72 3.32 -18.71
CA ILE A 60 34.06 2.04 -18.38
C ILE A 60 32.58 2.09 -18.76
N GLY A 61 31.88 3.16 -18.40
CA GLY A 61 30.46 3.32 -18.73
C GLY A 61 30.20 3.32 -20.23
N LEU A 62 31.07 3.99 -21.02
CA LEU A 62 30.99 3.99 -22.48
C LEU A 62 31.23 2.61 -23.09
N ASP A 63 32.19 1.85 -22.57
CA ASP A 63 32.49 0.49 -23.06
C ASP A 63 31.32 -0.47 -22.77
N LEU A 64 30.74 -0.39 -21.57
CA LEU A 64 29.55 -1.17 -21.20
C LEU A 64 28.33 -0.78 -22.04
N ALA A 65 28.11 0.52 -22.26
CA ALA A 65 27.04 1.01 -23.13
C ALA A 65 27.21 0.54 -24.58
N LYS A 66 28.46 0.49 -25.07
CA LYS A 66 28.79 -0.05 -26.40
C LYS A 66 28.48 -1.54 -26.50
N GLY A 67 28.93 -2.35 -25.54
CA GLY A 67 28.61 -3.78 -25.50
C GLY A 67 27.10 -4.04 -25.40
N HIS A 68 26.37 -3.20 -24.67
CA HIS A 68 24.91 -3.26 -24.63
C HIS A 68 24.27 -2.93 -25.97
N ALA A 69 24.73 -1.87 -26.65
CA ALA A 69 24.25 -1.51 -27.97
C ALA A 69 24.43 -2.66 -28.97
N GLU A 70 25.62 -3.26 -29.01
CA GLU A 70 25.95 -4.39 -29.87
C GLU A 70 25.05 -5.61 -29.58
N SER A 71 24.72 -5.86 -28.30
CA SER A 71 23.78 -6.94 -27.92
C SER A 71 22.35 -6.75 -28.43
N LEU A 72 21.97 -5.51 -28.74
CA LEU A 72 20.68 -5.13 -29.33
C LEU A 72 20.77 -4.93 -30.85
N ASP A 73 21.91 -5.29 -31.46
CA ASP A 73 22.25 -5.02 -32.86
C ASP A 73 22.32 -3.50 -33.16
N LEU A 74 22.39 -2.62 -32.16
CA LEU A 74 22.44 -1.16 -32.29
C LEU A 74 23.88 -0.62 -32.23
N SER A 75 24.09 0.61 -32.68
CA SER A 75 25.36 1.34 -32.53
C SER A 75 25.19 2.57 -31.62
N LEU A 76 26.29 3.06 -31.05
CA LEU A 76 26.34 4.41 -30.49
C LEU A 76 26.21 5.43 -31.62
N VAL A 77 25.11 6.18 -31.67
CA VAL A 77 24.80 7.15 -32.73
C VAL A 77 24.83 8.60 -32.26
N GLY A 78 25.14 8.84 -30.99
CA GLY A 78 25.20 10.20 -30.46
C GLY A 78 25.32 10.30 -28.96
N TYR A 79 25.24 11.54 -28.47
CA TYR A 79 25.42 11.91 -27.07
C TYR A 79 24.27 12.84 -26.62
N TYR A 80 23.94 12.83 -25.33
CA TYR A 80 23.06 13.85 -24.76
C TYR A 80 23.57 14.35 -23.42
N GLN A 81 23.20 15.58 -23.07
CA GLN A 81 23.44 16.15 -21.76
C GLN A 81 22.33 17.10 -21.31
N ALA A 82 22.16 17.24 -19.99
CA ALA A 82 21.49 18.38 -19.37
C ALA A 82 22.52 19.18 -18.57
N CYS A 83 22.37 20.50 -18.55
CA CYS A 83 23.25 21.38 -17.79
C CYS A 83 22.77 21.52 -16.34
N GLU A 84 23.68 21.91 -15.44
CA GLU A 84 23.36 22.15 -14.02
C GLU A 84 22.36 23.30 -13.84
N ARG A 85 22.44 24.30 -14.73
CA ARG A 85 21.50 25.42 -14.76
C ARG A 85 20.49 25.21 -15.88
N MET A 86 19.21 25.45 -15.58
CA MET A 86 18.10 25.30 -16.52
C MET A 86 18.17 26.26 -17.70
N ASP A 87 18.79 27.43 -17.53
CA ASP A 87 18.97 28.47 -18.55
C ASP A 87 20.20 28.24 -19.45
N ASP A 88 21.02 27.22 -19.16
CA ASP A 88 22.23 26.91 -19.92
C ASP A 88 21.96 25.80 -20.93
N THR A 89 21.98 26.16 -22.21
CA THR A 89 21.80 25.21 -23.32
C THR A 89 23.11 24.93 -24.08
N ALA A 90 24.27 25.27 -23.53
CA ALA A 90 25.56 25.05 -24.20
C ALA A 90 26.05 23.59 -24.07
N LEU A 91 26.61 23.05 -25.16
CA LEU A 91 27.30 21.77 -25.12
C LEU A 91 28.65 21.93 -24.39
N ALA A 92 28.87 21.13 -23.34
CA ALA A 92 30.07 21.24 -22.52
C ALA A 92 31.30 20.69 -23.27
N PRO A 93 32.53 21.20 -23.01
CA PRO A 93 33.75 20.73 -23.69
C PRO A 93 34.01 19.22 -23.57
N VAL A 94 33.60 18.61 -22.45
CA VAL A 94 33.68 17.16 -22.27
C VAL A 94 32.69 16.43 -23.16
N GLY A 95 31.45 16.93 -23.24
CA GLY A 95 30.43 16.43 -24.16
C GLY A 95 30.87 16.52 -25.63
N GLU A 96 31.54 17.61 -26.02
CA GLU A 96 32.12 17.74 -27.37
C GLU A 96 33.15 16.63 -27.67
N ARG A 97 34.02 16.30 -26.71
CA ARG A 97 35.04 15.25 -26.87
C ARG A 97 34.42 13.86 -26.97
N VAL A 98 33.41 13.56 -26.13
CA VAL A 98 32.70 12.27 -26.18
C VAL A 98 31.94 12.16 -27.51
N ALA A 99 31.22 13.20 -27.90
CA ALA A 99 30.52 13.24 -29.18
C ALA A 99 31.47 13.07 -30.37
N GLU A 100 32.66 13.69 -30.34
CA GLU A 100 33.69 13.53 -31.35
C GLU A 100 34.23 12.09 -31.41
N GLN A 101 34.43 11.45 -30.25
CA GLN A 101 34.84 10.06 -30.20
C GLN A 101 33.78 9.12 -30.80
N ILE A 102 32.50 9.36 -30.51
CA ILE A 102 31.39 8.62 -31.14
C ILE A 102 31.38 8.85 -32.65
N ARG A 103 31.57 10.10 -33.08
CA ARG A 103 31.64 10.47 -34.50
C ARG A 103 32.75 9.75 -35.26
N SER A 104 33.90 9.51 -34.62
CA SER A 104 35.00 8.75 -35.22
C SER A 104 34.62 7.31 -35.58
N GLN A 105 33.57 6.76 -34.96
CA GLN A 105 33.03 5.42 -35.21
C GLN A 105 31.70 5.46 -35.97
N PHE A 106 31.00 6.61 -35.98
CA PHE A 106 29.72 6.81 -36.64
C PHE A 106 29.62 8.23 -37.24
N ASP A 107 29.89 8.35 -38.54
CA ASP A 107 30.03 9.64 -39.24
C ASP A 107 28.82 10.58 -39.09
N HIS A 108 27.62 10.02 -38.89
CA HIS A 108 26.37 10.74 -38.76
C HIS A 108 25.93 10.96 -37.31
N ALA A 109 26.89 11.05 -36.37
CA ALA A 109 26.58 11.25 -34.96
C ALA A 109 25.87 12.60 -34.71
N ILE A 110 24.89 12.58 -33.79
CA ILE A 110 24.14 13.77 -33.35
C ILE A 110 24.26 13.95 -31.84
N THR A 111 24.27 15.20 -31.38
CA THR A 111 24.26 15.53 -29.95
C THR A 111 23.02 16.30 -29.56
N PHE A 112 22.45 16.03 -28.39
CA PHE A 112 21.36 16.82 -27.81
C PHE A 112 21.77 17.49 -26.52
N VAL A 113 21.49 18.78 -26.39
CA VAL A 113 21.45 19.46 -25.09
C VAL A 113 19.98 19.59 -24.69
N ILE A 114 19.66 19.23 -23.46
CA ILE A 114 18.30 19.33 -22.93
C ILE A 114 18.01 20.80 -22.61
N ASP A 115 16.86 21.29 -23.07
CA ASP A 115 16.35 22.60 -22.72
C ASP A 115 15.59 22.52 -21.38
N GLY A 116 16.23 23.02 -20.32
CA GLY A 116 15.65 22.99 -18.98
C GLY A 116 14.33 23.75 -18.90
N ASP A 117 14.21 24.91 -19.53
CA ASP A 117 13.00 25.73 -19.49
C ASP A 117 11.79 25.03 -20.13
N SER A 118 12.04 24.16 -21.11
CA SER A 118 11.01 23.38 -21.80
C SER A 118 10.67 22.05 -21.12
N LEU A 119 11.42 21.61 -20.10
CA LEU A 119 11.21 20.29 -19.45
C LEU A 119 9.83 20.17 -18.76
N GLY A 120 9.20 21.29 -18.40
CA GLY A 120 7.87 21.31 -17.75
C GLY A 120 6.71 21.75 -18.65
N SER A 121 6.97 22.20 -19.89
CA SER A 121 5.97 22.87 -20.73
C SER A 121 5.06 21.90 -21.47
N GLY A 122 5.46 20.63 -21.61
CA GLY A 122 4.81 19.66 -22.48
C GLY A 122 5.21 19.81 -23.96
N GLU A 123 6.21 20.64 -24.25
CA GLU A 123 6.85 20.79 -25.56
C GLU A 123 8.20 20.06 -25.63
N VAL A 124 8.81 19.97 -26.81
CA VAL A 124 10.04 19.20 -27.03
C VAL A 124 11.26 19.89 -26.39
N ALA A 125 11.72 19.37 -25.27
CA ALA A 125 12.87 19.89 -24.52
C ALA A 125 14.27 19.44 -25.02
N LEU A 126 14.49 19.30 -26.34
CA LEU A 126 15.78 18.86 -26.90
C LEU A 126 16.32 19.87 -27.92
N ILE A 127 17.62 20.15 -27.84
CA ILE A 127 18.32 21.08 -28.73
C ILE A 127 19.41 20.31 -29.50
N PRO A 128 19.29 20.15 -30.84
CA PRO A 128 20.24 19.39 -31.64
C PRO A 128 21.53 20.17 -31.97
N TYR A 129 22.66 19.48 -31.80
CA TYR A 129 24.01 19.90 -32.19
C TYR A 129 24.56 18.95 -33.26
N LEU A 130 25.14 19.52 -34.31
CA LEU A 130 25.79 18.78 -35.40
C LEU A 130 27.27 19.18 -35.54
N PRO A 131 28.11 18.26 -36.04
CA PRO A 131 29.51 18.56 -36.30
C PRO A 131 29.65 19.53 -37.49
N GLN A 132 30.53 20.51 -37.37
CA GLN A 132 30.83 21.43 -38.47
C GLN A 132 31.82 20.78 -39.44
N SER A 133 31.49 20.78 -40.75
CA SER A 133 32.39 20.25 -41.79
C SER A 133 33.78 20.88 -41.72
N GLY A 134 34.81 20.07 -41.45
CA GLY A 134 36.22 20.48 -41.45
C GLY A 134 36.77 21.01 -40.13
N LEU A 135 35.97 21.05 -39.05
CA LEU A 135 36.42 21.47 -37.70
C LEU A 135 35.97 20.45 -36.65
N MET A 136 36.78 20.26 -35.60
CA MET A 136 36.41 19.48 -34.40
C MET A 136 35.50 20.29 -33.47
N ALA A 137 34.45 20.90 -34.04
CA ALA A 137 33.54 21.78 -33.31
C ALA A 137 32.10 21.36 -33.57
N TRP A 138 31.34 21.23 -32.47
CA TRP A 138 29.90 21.00 -32.49
C TRP A 138 29.19 22.35 -32.42
N ARG A 139 28.19 22.56 -33.26
CA ARG A 139 27.44 23.82 -33.30
C ARG A 139 25.95 23.57 -33.25
N LEU A 140 25.27 24.50 -32.60
CA LEU A 140 23.82 24.61 -32.67
C LEU A 140 23.44 24.86 -34.13
N GLN A 141 22.77 23.88 -34.75
CA GLN A 141 22.39 23.99 -36.15
C GLN A 141 21.00 24.60 -36.25
N ALA A 142 20.88 25.73 -36.95
CA ALA A 142 19.58 26.24 -37.37
C ALA A 142 19.04 25.35 -38.51
N PHE A 143 18.04 24.52 -38.21
CA PHE A 143 17.35 23.71 -39.22
C PHE A 143 16.29 24.57 -39.93
N GLN A 144 16.13 24.36 -41.25
CA GLN A 144 15.00 24.89 -42.01
C GLN A 144 14.23 23.72 -42.66
N PRO A 145 13.00 23.43 -42.22
CA PRO A 145 12.28 24.06 -41.10
C PRO A 145 12.89 23.71 -39.72
N PRO A 146 12.57 24.46 -38.63
CA PRO A 146 13.16 24.26 -37.30
C PRO A 146 13.08 22.82 -36.80
N ALA A 147 13.99 22.40 -35.92
CA ALA A 147 13.96 21.07 -35.33
C ALA A 147 12.59 20.78 -34.70
N PHE A 148 12.13 19.52 -34.79
CA PHE A 148 10.85 19.06 -34.22
C PHE A 148 9.58 19.70 -34.79
N THR A 149 9.68 20.42 -35.90
CA THR A 149 8.53 20.92 -36.66
C THR A 149 8.21 20.00 -37.86
N PRO A 150 6.96 20.02 -38.39
CA PRO A 150 6.60 19.23 -39.56
C PRO A 150 7.54 19.50 -40.75
N GLY A 151 8.12 18.44 -41.33
CA GLY A 151 9.07 18.54 -42.44
C GLY A 151 10.54 18.81 -42.03
N SER A 152 10.83 18.87 -40.73
CA SER A 152 12.21 19.03 -40.23
C SER A 152 13.06 17.77 -40.47
N ARG A 153 14.38 17.96 -40.48
CA ARG A 153 15.34 16.85 -40.51
C ARG A 153 15.51 16.16 -39.16
N VAL A 154 15.06 16.76 -38.07
CA VAL A 154 15.09 16.17 -36.73
C VAL A 154 13.65 16.09 -36.22
N THR A 155 13.13 14.88 -36.04
CA THR A 155 11.72 14.65 -35.71
C THR A 155 11.55 13.66 -34.56
N LEU A 156 10.47 13.82 -33.79
CA LEU A 156 10.01 12.77 -32.89
C LEU A 156 9.12 11.80 -33.66
N ALA A 157 9.34 10.50 -33.49
CA ALA A 157 8.44 9.48 -34.06
C ALA A 157 7.02 9.57 -33.46
N ASN A 158 6.92 9.96 -32.19
CA ASN A 158 5.66 10.24 -31.51
C ASN A 158 5.62 11.69 -30.99
N PRO A 159 4.76 12.57 -31.55
CA PRO A 159 4.62 13.96 -31.12
C PRO A 159 4.15 14.14 -29.67
N GLU A 160 3.47 13.15 -29.08
CA GLU A 160 2.96 13.23 -27.70
C GLU A 160 4.01 12.91 -26.63
N SER A 161 5.22 12.49 -27.05
CA SER A 161 6.28 12.06 -26.13
C SER A 161 6.59 13.07 -25.00
N PRO A 162 6.65 14.40 -25.25
CA PRO A 162 6.90 15.36 -24.18
C PRO A 162 5.78 15.42 -23.15
N SER A 163 4.52 15.46 -23.60
CA SER A 163 3.35 15.49 -22.71
C SER A 163 3.26 14.21 -21.87
N VAL A 164 3.59 13.06 -22.45
CA VAL A 164 3.65 11.77 -21.75
C VAL A 164 4.79 11.77 -20.72
N ALA A 165 5.97 12.26 -21.07
CA ALA A 165 7.11 12.33 -20.16
C ALA A 165 6.82 13.21 -18.92
N VAL A 166 6.20 14.38 -19.13
CA VAL A 166 5.71 15.25 -18.04
C VAL A 166 4.71 14.51 -17.15
N ALA A 167 3.77 13.78 -17.75
CA ALA A 167 2.78 13.01 -16.99
C ALA A 167 3.42 11.88 -16.17
N LEU A 168 4.41 11.16 -16.72
CA LEU A 168 5.12 10.10 -16.01
C LEU A 168 5.91 10.62 -14.80
N VAL A 169 6.48 11.83 -14.91
CA VAL A 169 7.15 12.50 -13.80
C VAL A 169 6.16 12.97 -12.75
N ARG A 170 5.06 13.63 -13.16
CA ARG A 170 4.08 14.24 -12.24
C ARG A 170 3.17 13.22 -11.57
N ASP A 171 2.65 12.26 -12.35
CA ASP A 171 1.55 11.38 -11.94
C ASP A 171 2.08 10.02 -11.40
N SER A 172 3.28 9.59 -11.81
CA SER A 172 3.84 8.28 -11.46
C SER A 172 5.23 8.32 -10.82
N HIS A 173 5.82 9.51 -10.64
CA HIS A 173 7.18 9.71 -10.12
C HIS A 173 8.25 8.84 -10.79
N MET A 174 8.08 8.57 -12.09
CA MET A 174 8.86 7.54 -12.79
C MET A 174 10.36 7.85 -12.83
N HIS A 175 10.73 9.13 -12.78
CA HIS A 175 12.12 9.60 -12.70
C HIS A 175 12.85 9.06 -11.45
N GLN A 176 12.14 8.76 -10.36
CA GLN A 176 12.76 8.20 -9.14
C GLN A 176 13.15 6.73 -9.29
N LYS A 177 12.52 6.00 -10.22
CA LYS A 177 12.83 4.60 -10.53
C LYS A 177 13.85 4.45 -11.66
N PHE A 178 14.15 5.54 -12.35
CA PHE A 178 15.15 5.58 -13.41
C PHE A 178 16.55 5.65 -12.79
N GLY A 179 17.51 4.93 -13.34
CA GLY A 179 18.89 4.89 -12.83
C GLY A 179 19.93 5.07 -13.93
N ASP A 180 21.03 5.73 -13.60
CA ASP A 180 22.23 5.86 -14.44
C ASP A 180 23.40 5.02 -13.92
N PHE A 181 24.58 5.13 -14.54
CA PHE A 181 25.74 4.35 -14.14
C PHE A 181 26.26 4.75 -12.76
N ASP A 182 26.19 6.03 -12.38
CA ASP A 182 26.57 6.48 -11.04
C ASP A 182 25.66 5.82 -9.98
N ASP A 183 24.35 5.78 -10.21
CA ASP A 183 23.42 5.08 -9.32
C ASP A 183 23.76 3.58 -9.19
N HIS A 184 24.17 2.94 -10.29
CA HIS A 184 24.56 1.52 -10.29
C HIS A 184 25.85 1.26 -9.49
N LEU A 185 26.78 2.23 -9.46
CA LEU A 185 28.00 2.11 -8.65
C LEU A 185 27.70 2.19 -7.16
N GLU A 186 26.63 2.90 -6.77
CA GLU A 186 26.14 2.97 -5.40
C GLU A 186 25.27 1.75 -5.02
N ASP A 187 24.43 1.28 -5.97
CA ASP A 187 23.57 0.11 -5.83
C ASP A 187 23.59 -0.75 -7.10
N VAL A 188 24.33 -1.86 -7.03
CA VAL A 188 24.51 -2.79 -8.14
C VAL A 188 23.21 -3.47 -8.61
N THR A 189 22.12 -3.39 -7.83
CA THR A 189 20.81 -3.92 -8.24
C THR A 189 20.11 -3.06 -9.29
N ILE A 190 20.58 -1.82 -9.49
CA ILE A 190 20.04 -0.89 -10.49
C ILE A 190 20.53 -1.27 -11.88
N ASP A 191 19.63 -1.80 -12.72
CA ASP A 191 19.90 -2.08 -14.13
C ASP A 191 19.84 -0.80 -14.96
N TRP A 192 20.91 -0.02 -14.95
CA TRP A 192 21.04 1.26 -15.65
C TRP A 192 21.08 1.12 -17.18
N LEU A 193 21.54 -0.02 -17.71
CA LEU A 193 21.60 -0.27 -19.16
C LEU A 193 20.20 -0.42 -19.74
N ARG A 194 19.35 -1.25 -19.13
CA ARG A 194 17.99 -1.50 -19.66
C ARG A 194 16.96 -0.57 -19.03
N ASN A 195 17.19 -0.14 -17.80
CA ASN A 195 16.23 0.56 -16.95
C ASN A 195 14.93 -0.25 -16.81
N SER A 196 15.08 -1.51 -16.37
CA SER A 196 14.00 -2.52 -16.40
C SER A 196 12.75 -2.14 -15.59
N ALA A 197 12.90 -1.35 -14.53
CA ALA A 197 11.78 -0.79 -13.75
C ALA A 197 10.86 0.15 -14.56
N CYS A 198 11.37 0.66 -15.68
CA CYS A 198 10.67 1.55 -16.60
C CYS A 198 10.17 0.81 -17.87
N ASN A 199 10.27 -0.52 -17.94
CA ASN A 199 9.95 -1.29 -19.16
C ASN A 199 8.51 -1.15 -19.65
N ILE A 200 7.58 -0.94 -18.73
CA ILE A 200 6.15 -0.76 -18.98
C ILE A 200 5.83 0.53 -19.78
N ILE A 201 6.74 1.50 -19.78
CA ILE A 201 6.64 2.73 -20.58
C ILE A 201 6.75 2.40 -22.08
N TRP A 202 7.42 1.31 -22.44
CA TRP A 202 7.78 0.99 -23.82
C TRP A 202 6.71 0.20 -24.59
N LEU A 203 5.58 -0.13 -23.96
CA LEU A 203 4.49 -0.92 -24.55
C LEU A 203 3.56 -0.12 -25.48
N VAL A 204 3.85 1.14 -25.80
CA VAL A 204 2.88 2.05 -26.44
C VAL A 204 3.46 2.80 -27.63
N GLU A 205 3.09 2.39 -28.85
CA GLU A 205 3.15 3.24 -30.06
C GLU A 205 1.77 3.83 -30.43
N ARG A 206 0.67 3.56 -29.71
CA ARG A 206 -0.69 3.91 -30.18
C ARG A 206 -1.79 4.24 -29.14
N THR A 207 -1.51 4.77 -27.94
CA THR A 207 -2.58 4.92 -26.92
C THR A 207 -2.54 6.23 -26.13
N THR A 208 -3.72 6.76 -25.78
CA THR A 208 -3.94 8.07 -25.11
C THR A 208 -3.77 8.02 -23.58
N ARG A 209 -3.53 9.19 -22.96
CA ARG A 209 -3.26 9.41 -21.51
C ARG A 209 -4.17 8.65 -20.53
N GLN A 210 -5.47 8.58 -20.80
CA GLN A 210 -6.45 7.95 -19.90
C GLN A 210 -6.40 6.42 -20.00
N GLN A 211 -6.10 5.90 -21.19
CA GLN A 211 -5.89 4.48 -21.42
C GLN A 211 -4.51 4.02 -20.96
N ILE A 212 -3.48 4.87 -20.97
CA ILE A 212 -2.14 4.57 -20.44
C ILE A 212 -2.20 4.27 -18.93
N LEU A 213 -2.92 5.09 -18.15
CA LEU A 213 -3.13 4.78 -16.73
C LEU A 213 -3.92 3.48 -16.59
N SER A 214 -5.01 3.31 -17.35
CA SER A 214 -5.78 2.06 -17.28
C SER A 214 -4.98 0.82 -17.70
N LEU A 215 -4.12 0.89 -18.71
CA LEU A 215 -3.30 -0.22 -19.22
C LEU A 215 -2.07 -0.47 -18.36
N TYR A 216 -1.52 0.55 -17.71
CA TYR A 216 -0.52 0.39 -16.66
C TYR A 216 -1.12 -0.34 -15.44
N TYR A 217 -2.34 0.05 -15.03
CA TYR A 217 -3.08 -0.68 -14.01
C TYR A 217 -3.47 -2.10 -14.47
N ILE A 218 -3.97 -2.28 -15.71
CA ILE A 218 -4.37 -3.58 -16.27
C ILE A 218 -3.16 -4.52 -16.46
N SER A 219 -2.00 -4.02 -16.89
CA SER A 219 -0.78 -4.83 -17.03
C SER A 219 -0.11 -5.15 -15.69
N GLN A 220 -0.36 -4.37 -14.64
CA GLN A 220 -0.11 -4.81 -13.26
C GLN A 220 -1.16 -5.80 -12.74
N MET A 221 -2.29 -5.96 -13.43
CA MET A 221 -3.43 -6.77 -12.99
C MET A 221 -3.57 -8.12 -13.70
N ALA A 222 -2.78 -8.45 -14.72
CA ALA A 222 -2.57 -9.85 -15.05
C ALA A 222 -1.60 -10.42 -14.01
N SER A 223 -2.12 -10.83 -12.84
CA SER A 223 -1.27 -11.39 -11.78
C SER A 223 -0.73 -12.72 -12.29
N ALA A 224 0.59 -12.83 -12.42
CA ALA A 224 1.20 -14.12 -12.72
C ALA A 224 1.02 -15.05 -11.50
N PRO A 225 0.94 -16.37 -11.70
CA PRO A 225 0.94 -17.31 -10.60
C PRO A 225 2.12 -17.05 -9.65
N VAL A 226 1.86 -17.10 -8.35
CA VAL A 226 2.87 -16.83 -7.31
C VAL A 226 3.33 -18.14 -6.68
N ALA A 227 4.61 -18.46 -6.82
CA ALA A 227 5.22 -19.64 -6.21
C ALA A 227 6.19 -19.22 -5.11
N LEU A 228 5.90 -19.61 -3.87
CA LEU A 228 6.71 -19.31 -2.68
C LEU A 228 7.14 -20.62 -2.02
N GLN A 229 8.43 -20.78 -1.72
CA GLN A 229 8.94 -21.92 -0.95
C GLN A 229 9.62 -21.44 0.33
N GLY A 230 9.30 -22.05 1.47
CA GLY A 230 10.04 -21.87 2.72
C GLY A 230 9.16 -22.13 3.95
N THR A 231 9.42 -21.42 5.05
CA THR A 231 8.65 -21.58 6.29
C THR A 231 7.37 -20.74 6.25
N LEU A 232 6.24 -21.35 6.60
CA LEU A 232 4.95 -20.67 6.76
C LEU A 232 4.48 -20.80 8.20
N VAL A 233 3.94 -19.72 8.75
CA VAL A 233 3.34 -19.66 10.08
C VAL A 233 1.93 -19.14 9.94
N HIS A 234 0.95 -19.78 10.56
CA HIS A 234 -0.44 -19.30 10.59
C HIS A 234 -1.17 -19.78 11.85
N CYS A 235 -2.34 -19.20 12.09
CA CYS A 235 -3.18 -19.50 13.25
C CYS A 235 -4.56 -20.01 12.77
N PRO A 236 -4.71 -21.31 12.48
CA PRO A 236 -5.97 -21.84 11.92
C PRO A 236 -7.11 -21.91 12.95
N ALA A 237 -6.80 -21.84 14.25
CA ALA A 237 -7.80 -21.82 15.33
C ALA A 237 -7.30 -21.00 16.52
N LEU A 238 -8.23 -20.58 17.39
CA LEU A 238 -7.92 -19.81 18.60
C LEU A 238 -6.87 -20.55 19.46
N GLY A 239 -5.77 -19.86 19.77
CA GLY A 239 -4.66 -20.38 20.57
C GLY A 239 -3.72 -21.36 19.86
N LYS A 240 -4.01 -21.74 18.61
CA LYS A 240 -3.19 -22.67 17.81
C LYS A 240 -2.29 -21.90 16.85
N VAL A 241 -0.98 -22.13 16.95
CA VAL A 241 0.03 -21.67 15.98
C VAL A 241 0.62 -22.89 15.30
N GLU A 242 0.57 -22.93 13.97
CA GLU A 242 1.20 -23.97 13.16
C GLU A 242 2.41 -23.39 12.42
N ILE A 243 3.53 -24.13 12.44
CA ILE A 243 4.77 -23.81 11.74
C ILE A 243 5.00 -24.91 10.70
N LEU A 244 4.79 -24.58 9.43
CA LEU A 244 4.98 -25.47 8.29
C LEU A 244 6.38 -25.22 7.70
N GLN A 245 7.34 -26.06 8.07
CA GLN A 245 8.73 -25.92 7.66
C GLN A 245 8.96 -26.46 6.24
N ASP A 246 9.60 -25.65 5.39
CA ASP A 246 9.95 -25.98 4.01
C ASP A 246 8.75 -26.51 3.18
N TYR A 247 7.74 -25.65 3.04
CA TYR A 247 6.56 -25.90 2.22
C TYR A 247 6.61 -25.09 0.94
N LEU A 248 6.01 -25.64 -0.12
CA LEU A 248 5.67 -24.90 -1.33
C LEU A 248 4.23 -24.42 -1.24
N LEU A 249 4.03 -23.11 -1.41
CA LEU A 249 2.73 -22.47 -1.61
C LEU A 249 2.67 -21.93 -3.04
N LEU A 250 1.64 -22.32 -3.78
CA LEU A 250 1.35 -21.81 -5.12
C LEU A 250 -0.02 -21.13 -5.11
N ALA A 251 -0.07 -19.89 -5.58
CA ALA A 251 -1.31 -19.21 -5.92
C ALA A 251 -1.46 -19.08 -7.45
N ASP A 252 -2.68 -19.22 -7.95
CA ASP A 252 -3.01 -19.00 -9.35
C ASP A 252 -2.97 -17.51 -9.72
N ASP A 253 -3.28 -17.20 -10.98
CA ASP A 253 -3.35 -15.85 -11.54
C ASP A 253 -4.49 -14.99 -10.97
N ARG A 254 -5.34 -15.57 -10.12
CA ARG A 254 -6.39 -14.86 -9.35
C ARG A 254 -6.00 -14.68 -7.89
N GLY A 255 -4.78 -15.07 -7.52
CA GLY A 255 -4.30 -15.03 -6.15
C GLY A 255 -4.92 -16.08 -5.23
N VAL A 256 -5.50 -17.15 -5.77
CA VAL A 256 -6.06 -18.25 -4.97
C VAL A 256 -5.01 -19.32 -4.77
N ILE A 257 -4.78 -19.75 -3.53
CA ILE A 257 -3.85 -20.83 -3.20
C ILE A 257 -4.38 -22.14 -3.79
N VAL A 258 -3.65 -22.70 -4.75
CA VAL A 258 -4.00 -23.96 -5.45
C VAL A 258 -3.15 -25.14 -5.02
N HIS A 259 -1.98 -24.88 -4.40
CA HIS A 259 -1.11 -25.92 -3.87
C HIS A 259 -0.47 -25.48 -2.56
N LEU A 260 -0.46 -26.38 -1.58
CA LEU A 260 0.21 -26.20 -0.29
C LEU A 260 0.66 -27.57 0.23
N SER A 261 1.95 -27.85 0.23
CA SER A 261 2.52 -29.14 0.68
C SER A 261 4.01 -29.00 0.99
N PRO A 262 4.62 -29.95 1.74
CA PRO A 262 6.07 -30.00 1.91
C PRO A 262 6.79 -29.91 0.56
N SER A 263 7.89 -29.16 0.51
CA SER A 263 8.71 -28.95 -0.70
C SER A 263 9.17 -30.29 -1.29
N SER A 264 9.44 -31.27 -0.42
CA SER A 264 9.92 -32.62 -0.76
C SER A 264 8.86 -33.53 -1.36
N SER A 265 7.58 -33.14 -1.33
CA SER A 265 6.51 -33.94 -1.95
C SER A 265 6.65 -33.98 -3.47
N GLU A 266 6.25 -35.09 -4.09
CA GLU A 266 6.32 -35.28 -5.55
C GLU A 266 5.56 -34.19 -6.33
N SER A 267 4.41 -33.76 -5.81
CA SER A 267 3.65 -32.63 -6.36
C SER A 267 4.42 -31.32 -6.30
N SER A 268 5.04 -31.01 -5.15
CA SER A 268 5.82 -29.77 -5.00
C SER A 268 7.05 -29.77 -5.91
N GLN A 269 7.77 -30.90 -6.03
CA GLN A 269 8.93 -31.00 -6.91
C GLN A 269 8.59 -30.76 -8.39
N ARG A 270 7.42 -31.23 -8.85
CA ARG A 270 6.93 -30.92 -10.21
C ARG A 270 6.70 -29.43 -10.41
N TYR A 271 6.06 -28.75 -9.45
CA TYR A 271 5.84 -27.31 -9.53
C TYR A 271 7.13 -26.50 -9.38
N ILE A 272 8.05 -26.91 -8.50
CA ILE A 272 9.37 -26.28 -8.37
C ILE A 272 10.12 -26.36 -9.71
N HIS A 273 10.10 -27.50 -10.39
CA HIS A 273 10.68 -27.63 -11.72
C HIS A 273 9.96 -26.75 -12.76
N GLN A 274 8.62 -26.67 -12.72
CA GLN A 274 7.83 -25.86 -13.64
C GLN A 274 8.07 -24.35 -13.47
N TYR A 275 8.14 -23.87 -12.23
CA TYR A 275 8.22 -22.45 -11.89
C TYR A 275 9.65 -22.00 -11.53
N GLY A 276 10.67 -22.83 -11.71
CA GLY A 276 12.00 -22.63 -11.11
C GLY A 276 12.61 -21.23 -11.26
N SER A 277 12.39 -20.54 -12.38
CA SER A 277 12.86 -19.16 -12.59
C SER A 277 12.03 -18.07 -11.91
N SER A 278 10.77 -18.35 -11.56
CA SER A 278 9.83 -17.44 -10.88
C SER A 278 9.54 -17.84 -9.43
N LEU A 279 10.15 -18.93 -8.96
CA LEU A 279 10.02 -19.42 -7.60
C LEU A 279 10.76 -18.48 -6.64
N ARG A 280 10.04 -17.94 -5.65
CA ARG A 280 10.64 -17.14 -4.58
C ARG A 280 10.92 -18.04 -3.38
N ILE A 281 12.20 -18.13 -3.02
CA ILE A 281 12.64 -18.84 -1.82
C ILE A 281 12.62 -17.85 -0.65
N ILE A 282 11.93 -18.22 0.43
CA ILE A 282 11.94 -17.51 1.69
C ILE A 282 13.19 -17.97 2.45
N PRO A 283 14.12 -17.06 2.78
CA PRO A 283 15.39 -17.45 3.36
C PRO A 283 15.20 -18.03 4.77
N PRO A 284 16.15 -18.85 5.25
CA PRO A 284 16.22 -19.23 6.66
C PRO A 284 16.12 -18.02 7.59
N GLY A 285 15.53 -18.17 8.77
CA GLY A 285 15.27 -17.04 9.67
C GLY A 285 14.18 -16.07 9.21
N SER A 286 13.49 -16.37 8.10
CA SER A 286 12.27 -15.71 7.66
C SER A 286 11.09 -16.68 7.56
N PHE A 287 9.88 -16.14 7.57
CA PHE A 287 8.65 -16.89 7.36
C PHE A 287 7.56 -16.07 6.69
N LEU A 288 6.61 -16.76 6.05
CA LEU A 288 5.35 -16.17 5.62
C LEU A 288 4.33 -16.24 6.75
N PHE A 289 3.58 -15.16 6.93
CA PHE A 289 2.49 -15.06 7.88
C PHE A 289 1.28 -14.41 7.20
N PRO A 290 0.02 -14.74 7.54
CA PRO A 290 -1.13 -14.02 6.98
C PRO A 290 -1.04 -12.51 7.25
N THR A 291 -1.56 -11.69 6.35
CA THR A 291 -1.68 -10.24 6.61
C THR A 291 -2.63 -9.99 7.78
N PHE A 292 -2.42 -8.85 8.46
CA PHE A 292 -3.31 -8.45 9.54
C PHE A 292 -4.64 -7.93 9.02
N CYS A 293 -5.69 -8.15 9.82
CA CYS A 293 -7.00 -7.55 9.68
C CYS A 293 -7.19 -6.48 10.76
N ASP A 294 -7.45 -5.24 10.36
CA ASP A 294 -7.84 -4.15 11.26
C ASP A 294 -9.34 -3.89 11.13
N LEU A 295 -10.09 -4.24 12.17
CA LEU A 295 -11.55 -4.18 12.16
C LEU A 295 -12.09 -2.79 12.48
N HIS A 296 -11.25 -1.83 12.86
CA HIS A 296 -11.76 -0.50 13.19
C HIS A 296 -10.66 0.56 13.12
N LEU A 297 -10.77 1.48 12.16
CA LEU A 297 -9.85 2.61 11.99
C LEU A 297 -10.61 3.83 11.43
N HIS A 298 -10.44 5.02 12.03
CA HIS A 298 -10.97 6.26 11.45
C HIS A 298 -9.95 6.90 10.50
N ALA A 299 -10.17 6.74 9.20
CA ALA A 299 -9.24 7.20 8.17
C ALA A 299 -8.95 8.71 8.23
N PRO A 300 -9.93 9.60 8.47
CA PRO A 300 -9.68 11.05 8.55
C PRO A 300 -8.78 11.43 9.72
N GLN A 301 -8.85 10.65 10.80
CA GLN A 301 -8.18 10.95 12.05
C GLN A 301 -6.69 10.62 12.03
N PHE A 302 -6.24 9.89 11.01
CA PHE A 302 -4.81 9.69 10.72
C PHE A 302 -4.01 11.00 10.64
N MET A 303 -4.66 12.13 10.30
CA MET A 303 -4.01 13.45 10.24
C MET A 303 -3.37 13.93 11.54
N TYR A 304 -3.92 13.52 12.68
CA TYR A 304 -3.49 14.00 14.00
C TYR A 304 -3.17 12.85 14.96
N GLN A 305 -3.04 11.62 14.43
CA GLN A 305 -2.64 10.43 15.16
C GLN A 305 -1.52 10.74 16.16
N GLY A 306 -1.75 10.40 17.44
CA GLY A 306 -0.78 10.62 18.52
C GLY A 306 -0.83 12.00 19.19
N THR A 307 -1.89 12.79 18.98
CA THR A 307 -2.07 14.11 19.62
C THR A 307 -3.42 14.21 20.35
N GLY A 308 -3.46 14.98 21.45
CA GLY A 308 -4.70 15.29 22.20
C GLY A 308 -5.22 14.20 23.14
N LEU A 309 -4.50 13.11 23.35
CA LEU A 309 -4.95 11.95 24.14
C LEU A 309 -4.99 12.18 25.66
N ASP A 310 -4.58 13.35 26.13
CA ASP A 310 -4.71 13.80 27.52
C ASP A 310 -6.08 14.41 27.83
N LEU A 311 -6.93 14.62 26.82
CA LEU A 311 -8.28 15.17 26.96
C LEU A 311 -9.34 14.08 27.15
N PRO A 312 -10.46 14.36 27.84
CA PRO A 312 -11.64 13.49 27.83
C PRO A 312 -12.19 13.28 26.41
N LEU A 313 -12.80 12.11 26.15
CA LEU A 313 -13.29 11.71 24.80
C LEU A 313 -14.12 12.80 24.10
N MET A 314 -15.10 13.38 24.78
CA MET A 314 -15.98 14.39 24.19
C MET A 314 -15.26 15.69 23.83
N GLU A 315 -14.29 16.11 24.65
CA GLU A 315 -13.46 17.30 24.37
C GLU A 315 -12.47 17.03 23.23
N TRP A 316 -11.95 15.80 23.16
CA TRP A 316 -11.06 15.36 22.11
C TRP A 316 -11.77 15.31 20.74
N LEU A 317 -12.99 14.78 20.69
CA LEU A 317 -13.81 14.73 19.48
C LEU A 317 -14.05 16.15 18.90
N ASP A 318 -14.42 17.11 19.74
CA ASP A 318 -14.68 18.48 19.31
C ASP A 318 -13.40 19.22 18.89
N ASN A 319 -12.32 19.05 19.66
CA ASN A 319 -11.08 19.78 19.43
C ASN A 319 -10.24 19.24 18.27
N TYR A 320 -10.34 17.95 17.96
CA TYR A 320 -9.48 17.27 16.98
C TYR A 320 -10.29 16.51 15.91
N ALA A 321 -11.10 15.53 16.30
CA ALA A 321 -11.73 14.60 15.34
C ALA A 321 -12.62 15.33 14.32
N TYR A 322 -13.58 16.13 14.76
CA TYR A 322 -14.48 16.83 13.83
C TYR A 322 -13.75 17.86 12.96
N LYS A 323 -12.69 18.50 13.47
CA LYS A 323 -11.90 19.46 12.68
C LYS A 323 -11.13 18.76 11.57
N ALA A 324 -10.56 17.59 11.88
CA ALA A 324 -9.89 16.76 10.90
C ALA A 324 -10.87 16.32 9.80
N GLU A 325 -11.99 15.72 10.19
CA GLU A 325 -13.02 15.23 9.27
C GLU A 325 -13.56 16.35 8.35
N GLU A 326 -13.91 17.52 8.90
CA GLU A 326 -14.31 18.70 8.11
C GLU A 326 -13.24 19.18 7.12
N SER A 327 -11.98 19.23 7.56
CA SER A 327 -10.90 19.77 6.73
C SER A 327 -10.64 18.89 5.50
N LEU A 328 -10.84 17.58 5.61
CA LEU A 328 -10.81 16.67 4.45
C LEU A 328 -12.00 16.87 3.53
N ASP A 329 -13.21 17.05 4.10
CA ASP A 329 -14.43 17.30 3.33
C ASP A 329 -14.39 18.60 2.53
N GLN A 330 -13.65 19.59 3.02
CA GLN A 330 -13.43 20.87 2.35
C GLN A 330 -12.26 20.84 1.34
N ASN A 331 -11.35 19.86 1.43
CA ASN A 331 -10.14 19.82 0.61
C ASN A 331 -9.83 18.42 0.05
N PRO A 332 -10.31 18.10 -1.17
CA PRO A 332 -10.04 16.83 -1.84
C PRO A 332 -8.54 16.52 -2.03
N HIS A 333 -7.69 17.53 -2.23
CA HIS A 333 -6.25 17.31 -2.37
C HIS A 333 -5.59 16.87 -1.06
N LEU A 334 -6.06 17.43 0.07
CA LEU A 334 -5.64 16.99 1.39
C LEU A 334 -6.12 15.57 1.66
N ALA A 335 -7.38 15.24 1.32
CA ALA A 335 -7.92 13.89 1.44
C ALA A 335 -7.07 12.86 0.66
N ILE A 336 -6.73 13.16 -0.60
CA ILE A 336 -5.82 12.31 -1.41
C ILE A 336 -4.48 12.13 -0.69
N LYS A 337 -3.86 13.22 -0.22
CA LYS A 337 -2.56 13.15 0.46
C LYS A 337 -2.61 12.26 1.70
N VAL A 338 -3.64 12.43 2.53
CA VAL A 338 -3.81 11.72 3.80
C VAL A 338 -4.12 10.24 3.55
N TYR A 339 -5.09 9.93 2.70
CA TYR A 339 -5.51 8.55 2.45
C TYR A 339 -4.47 7.75 1.67
N ARG A 340 -3.70 8.38 0.77
CA ARG A 340 -2.55 7.75 0.14
C ARG A 340 -1.48 7.37 1.17
N ARG A 341 -1.17 8.29 2.09
CA ARG A 341 -0.18 7.99 3.15
C ARG A 341 -0.70 6.93 4.11
N LEU A 342 -2.00 6.94 4.42
CA LEU A 342 -2.64 5.90 5.22
C LEU A 342 -2.50 4.53 4.53
N ALA A 343 -2.85 4.41 3.25
CA ALA A 343 -2.74 3.15 2.50
C ALA A 343 -1.31 2.62 2.48
N GLN A 344 -0.32 3.50 2.23
CA GLN A 344 1.11 3.13 2.34
C GLN A 344 1.47 2.66 3.74
N ARG A 345 1.01 3.37 4.77
CA ARG A 345 1.31 3.02 6.15
C ARG A 345 0.70 1.66 6.53
N LEU A 346 -0.51 1.35 6.08
CA LEU A 346 -1.16 0.04 6.29
C LEU A 346 -0.31 -1.11 5.71
N ILE A 347 0.22 -0.93 4.50
CA ILE A 347 1.16 -1.88 3.88
C ILE A 347 2.46 -1.98 4.70
N GLU A 348 3.04 -0.83 5.07
CA GLU A 348 4.24 -0.74 5.91
C GLU A 348 4.07 -1.40 7.29
N VAL A 349 2.84 -1.57 7.80
CA VAL A 349 2.54 -2.26 9.06
C VAL A 349 1.84 -3.62 8.88
N GLY A 350 1.73 -4.11 7.64
CA GLY A 350 1.26 -5.47 7.35
C GLY A 350 -0.25 -5.66 7.40
N THR A 351 -1.05 -4.59 7.40
CA THR A 351 -2.51 -4.65 7.39
C THR A 351 -3.03 -4.82 5.97
N GLY A 352 -3.50 -6.03 5.65
CA GLY A 352 -3.98 -6.39 4.32
C GLY A 352 -5.49 -6.23 4.14
N ALA A 353 -6.23 -6.25 5.25
CA ALA A 353 -7.66 -5.96 5.28
C ALA A 353 -7.97 -4.92 6.37
N VAL A 354 -8.77 -3.91 6.04
CA VAL A 354 -9.14 -2.84 6.98
C VAL A 354 -10.61 -2.42 6.86
N LEU A 355 -11.26 -2.17 7.99
CA LEU A 355 -12.59 -1.61 8.09
C LEU A 355 -12.50 -0.14 8.55
N LEU A 356 -12.89 0.76 7.65
CA LEU A 356 -12.58 2.19 7.72
C LEU A 356 -13.83 3.03 8.00
N PHE A 357 -13.79 3.83 9.05
CA PHE A 357 -14.65 4.98 9.24
C PHE A 357 -14.09 6.15 8.44
N GLY A 358 -14.88 6.71 7.53
CA GLY A 358 -14.51 7.89 6.75
C GLY A 358 -15.14 9.17 7.29
N THR A 359 -15.62 10.04 6.41
CA THR A 359 -16.31 11.30 6.78
C THR A 359 -17.79 11.27 6.41
N ILE A 360 -18.55 12.33 6.68
CA ILE A 360 -19.96 12.44 6.23
C ILE A 360 -20.11 12.67 4.72
N LYS A 361 -19.06 13.07 3.98
CA LYS A 361 -19.19 13.46 2.56
C LYS A 361 -18.87 12.32 1.60
N THR A 362 -19.78 12.04 0.67
CA THR A 362 -19.63 10.99 -0.35
C THR A 362 -18.34 11.10 -1.16
N GLU A 363 -18.00 12.28 -1.67
CA GLU A 363 -16.77 12.48 -2.48
C GLU A 363 -15.49 12.12 -1.73
N THR A 364 -15.38 12.53 -0.46
CA THR A 364 -14.20 12.25 0.37
C THR A 364 -14.03 10.74 0.58
N ASN A 365 -15.13 10.02 0.79
CA ASN A 365 -15.12 8.57 0.95
C ASN A 365 -14.81 7.83 -0.36
N LEU A 366 -15.20 8.36 -1.51
CA LEU A 366 -14.81 7.81 -2.81
C LEU A 366 -13.30 7.99 -3.08
N ILE A 367 -12.69 9.08 -2.61
CA ILE A 367 -11.23 9.24 -2.63
C ILE A 367 -10.58 8.16 -1.76
N LEU A 368 -11.09 7.94 -0.55
CA LEU A 368 -10.58 6.89 0.35
C LEU A 368 -10.66 5.51 -0.32
N ALA A 369 -11.82 5.17 -0.90
CA ALA A 369 -12.01 3.93 -1.65
C ALA A 369 -11.03 3.79 -2.82
N GLN A 370 -10.82 4.85 -3.59
CA GLN A 370 -9.89 4.84 -4.72
C GLN A 370 -8.44 4.62 -4.27
N GLU A 371 -7.98 5.29 -3.21
CA GLU A 371 -6.61 5.15 -2.71
C GLU A 371 -6.35 3.73 -2.16
N MET A 372 -7.32 3.11 -1.49
CA MET A 372 -7.20 1.72 -1.02
C MET A 372 -7.17 0.70 -2.18
N GLN A 373 -8.10 0.82 -3.13
CA GLN A 373 -8.14 -0.01 -4.34
C GLN A 373 -6.82 0.10 -5.14
N THR A 374 -6.30 1.33 -5.25
CA THR A 374 -5.05 1.62 -5.96
C THR A 374 -3.85 0.97 -5.28
N ALA A 375 -3.74 1.13 -3.96
CA ALA A 375 -2.68 0.56 -3.15
C ALA A 375 -2.74 -0.98 -3.07
N GLY A 376 -3.88 -1.58 -3.39
CA GLY A 376 -4.06 -3.03 -3.32
C GLY A 376 -4.40 -3.54 -1.91
N VAL A 377 -4.88 -2.65 -1.02
CA VAL A 377 -5.33 -3.02 0.33
C VAL A 377 -6.82 -3.36 0.27
N ARG A 378 -7.21 -4.49 0.86
CA ARG A 378 -8.63 -4.86 0.98
C ARG A 378 -9.29 -3.92 1.98
N ALA A 379 -10.29 -3.16 1.56
CA ALA A 379 -10.88 -2.12 2.39
C ALA A 379 -12.40 -2.14 2.38
N PHE A 380 -12.98 -2.05 3.57
CA PHE A 380 -14.39 -1.83 3.78
C PHE A 380 -14.57 -0.36 4.17
N VAL A 381 -15.11 0.45 3.26
CA VAL A 381 -15.13 1.92 3.41
C VAL A 381 -16.51 2.39 3.85
N GLY A 382 -16.57 3.10 4.97
CA GLY A 382 -17.79 3.63 5.54
C GLY A 382 -17.90 5.14 5.45
N LYS A 383 -18.85 5.64 4.65
CA LYS A 383 -19.30 7.02 4.75
C LYS A 383 -20.15 7.17 6.02
N LEU A 384 -19.77 8.08 6.91
CA LEU A 384 -20.45 8.31 8.19
C LEU A 384 -21.87 8.84 7.98
N SER A 385 -22.82 8.32 8.72
CA SER A 385 -24.18 8.87 8.82
C SER A 385 -24.37 9.54 10.17
N MET A 386 -24.75 10.83 10.17
CA MET A 386 -24.95 11.67 11.36
C MET A 386 -25.97 12.78 11.08
N ASP A 387 -27.18 12.70 11.64
CA ASP A 387 -28.20 13.76 11.58
C ASP A 387 -28.34 14.55 12.90
N LYS A 388 -27.61 14.13 13.95
CA LYS A 388 -27.41 14.87 15.19
C LYS A 388 -25.92 15.08 15.42
N SER A 389 -25.52 16.25 15.92
CA SER A 389 -24.13 16.52 16.29
C SER A 389 -24.03 17.54 17.43
N SER A 390 -23.04 17.38 18.30
CA SER A 390 -22.65 18.42 19.27
C SER A 390 -22.00 19.62 18.57
N ARG A 391 -21.54 19.45 17.32
CA ARG A 391 -20.92 20.47 16.50
C ARG A 391 -21.81 20.79 15.29
N PRO A 392 -22.60 21.89 15.32
CA PRO A 392 -23.60 22.18 14.28
C PRO A 392 -23.03 22.37 12.86
N THR A 393 -21.72 22.65 12.73
CA THR A 393 -21.05 22.76 11.43
C THR A 393 -20.76 21.40 10.79
N TYR A 394 -20.83 20.32 11.57
CA TYR A 394 -20.51 18.97 11.14
C TYR A 394 -21.64 17.99 11.46
N GLN A 395 -22.68 18.06 10.63
CA GLN A 395 -23.82 17.15 10.61
C GLN A 395 -24.46 17.17 9.22
N GLU A 396 -25.22 16.14 8.90
CA GLU A 396 -26.04 16.10 7.69
C GLU A 396 -27.34 16.89 7.91
N SER A 397 -27.87 17.50 6.86
CA SER A 397 -28.95 18.49 6.97
C SER A 397 -30.30 17.92 7.36
N SER A 398 -30.52 16.62 7.15
CA SER A 398 -31.73 15.88 7.51
C SER A 398 -31.51 14.37 7.39
N VAL A 399 -32.44 13.59 7.96
CA VAL A 399 -32.51 12.13 7.79
C VAL A 399 -32.52 11.75 6.30
N GLU A 400 -33.34 12.42 5.48
CA GLU A 400 -33.45 12.15 4.04
C GLU A 400 -32.14 12.37 3.30
N GLU A 401 -31.41 13.45 3.60
CA GLU A 401 -30.14 13.74 2.94
C GLU A 401 -29.02 12.78 3.40
N SER A 402 -29.02 12.38 4.67
CA SER A 402 -28.12 11.33 5.18
C SER A 402 -28.36 9.99 4.47
N TYR A 403 -29.63 9.58 4.37
CA TYR A 403 -30.03 8.36 3.70
C TYR A 403 -29.68 8.36 2.21
N LYS A 404 -30.01 9.44 1.48
CA LYS A 404 -29.71 9.55 0.03
C LYS A 404 -28.21 9.49 -0.22
N SER A 405 -27.42 10.17 0.59
CA SER A 405 -25.97 10.27 0.38
C SER A 405 -25.24 8.96 0.71
N VAL A 406 -25.71 8.17 1.71
CA VAL A 406 -25.16 6.83 1.94
C VAL A 406 -25.57 5.85 0.84
N GLU A 407 -26.81 5.94 0.33
CA GLU A 407 -27.26 5.15 -0.83
C GLU A 407 -26.42 5.48 -2.08
N GLU A 408 -26.23 6.77 -2.36
CA GLU A 408 -25.37 7.24 -3.44
C GLU A 408 -23.94 6.73 -3.30
N PHE A 409 -23.36 6.81 -2.09
CA PHE A 409 -22.02 6.31 -1.81
C PHE A 409 -21.91 4.80 -2.10
N ILE A 410 -22.87 3.99 -1.63
CA ILE A 410 -22.87 2.54 -1.87
C ILE A 410 -22.84 2.25 -3.38
N HIS A 411 -23.72 2.88 -4.14
CA HIS A 411 -23.81 2.65 -5.59
C HIS A 411 -22.55 3.12 -6.33
N ARG A 412 -22.03 4.31 -5.99
CA ARG A 412 -20.81 4.85 -6.63
C ARG A 412 -19.55 4.09 -6.26
N CYS A 413 -19.42 3.64 -5.01
CA CYS A 413 -18.28 2.84 -4.56
C CYS A 413 -18.26 1.45 -5.23
N ARG A 414 -19.43 0.82 -5.44
CA ARG A 414 -19.52 -0.43 -6.21
C ARG A 414 -19.22 -0.20 -7.69
N ALA A 415 -19.69 0.91 -8.25
CA ALA A 415 -19.44 1.27 -9.65
C ALA A 415 -17.95 1.54 -9.93
N SER A 416 -17.21 2.14 -8.98
CA SER A 416 -15.78 2.43 -9.16
C SER A 416 -14.91 1.17 -9.26
N THR A 417 -15.37 0.04 -8.71
CA THR A 417 -14.65 -1.24 -8.79
C THR A 417 -15.24 -2.21 -9.82
N ALA A 418 -16.37 -1.87 -10.48
CA ALA A 418 -17.07 -2.76 -11.39
C ALA A 418 -16.25 -3.19 -12.62
N GLY A 419 -15.29 -2.35 -13.05
CA GLY A 419 -14.38 -2.64 -14.17
C GLY A 419 -13.29 -3.67 -13.86
N PHE A 420 -13.08 -4.03 -12.59
CA PHE A 420 -12.14 -5.06 -12.20
C PHE A 420 -12.79 -6.44 -12.18
N ASP A 421 -11.98 -7.48 -12.41
CA ASP A 421 -12.42 -8.86 -12.19
C ASP A 421 -12.83 -9.05 -10.72
N PRO A 422 -13.79 -9.95 -10.41
CA PRO A 422 -14.32 -10.10 -9.06
C PRO A 422 -13.26 -10.26 -7.96
N HIS A 423 -12.19 -11.03 -8.23
CA HIS A 423 -11.10 -11.24 -7.28
C HIS A 423 -10.25 -9.98 -7.02
N GLN A 424 -10.27 -9.02 -7.95
CA GLN A 424 -9.52 -7.76 -7.88
C GLN A 424 -10.32 -6.61 -7.29
N ARG A 425 -11.60 -6.83 -6.98
CA ARG A 425 -12.44 -5.85 -6.29
C ARG A 425 -12.11 -5.92 -4.81
N LEU A 426 -11.18 -5.07 -4.39
CA LEU A 426 -10.65 -5.07 -3.04
C LEU A 426 -11.42 -4.11 -2.12
N VAL A 427 -12.28 -3.26 -2.68
CA VAL A 427 -13.02 -2.24 -1.92
C VAL A 427 -14.52 -2.45 -1.97
N GLU A 428 -15.14 -2.42 -0.79
CA GLU A 428 -16.59 -2.56 -0.60
C GLU A 428 -17.14 -1.44 0.29
N PRO A 429 -18.35 -0.90 0.02
CA PRO A 429 -18.98 0.09 0.88
C PRO A 429 -19.57 -0.54 2.15
N VAL A 430 -19.64 0.25 3.23
CA VAL A 430 -20.24 -0.12 4.51
C VAL A 430 -21.20 0.97 4.99
N ILE A 431 -22.36 0.57 5.50
CA ILE A 431 -23.29 1.49 6.17
C ILE A 431 -22.76 1.80 7.56
N THR A 432 -22.55 3.09 7.85
CA THR A 432 -21.79 3.52 9.03
C THR A 432 -22.53 4.60 9.81
N PRO A 433 -23.61 4.27 10.54
CA PRO A 433 -24.05 5.13 11.62
C PRO A 433 -22.88 5.30 12.58
N ARG A 434 -22.46 6.53 12.88
CA ARG A 434 -21.23 6.73 13.70
C ARG A 434 -21.38 6.01 15.04
N PHE A 435 -22.45 6.34 15.77
CA PHE A 435 -22.90 5.75 17.03
C PHE A 435 -24.30 6.30 17.34
N VAL A 436 -25.03 5.68 18.27
CA VAL A 436 -26.44 6.02 18.56
C VAL A 436 -26.65 7.51 18.87
N PRO A 437 -25.87 8.19 19.72
CA PRO A 437 -26.04 9.60 20.05
C PRO A 437 -26.07 10.58 18.86
N THR A 438 -25.47 10.23 17.73
CA THR A 438 -25.42 11.09 16.52
C THR A 438 -26.45 10.73 15.45
N CYS A 439 -27.29 9.73 15.71
CA CYS A 439 -28.26 9.22 14.75
C CYS A 439 -29.67 9.21 15.39
N SER A 440 -30.65 9.83 14.75
CA SER A 440 -32.05 9.65 15.17
C SER A 440 -32.53 8.21 14.95
N ASP A 441 -33.53 7.78 15.73
CA ASP A 441 -34.22 6.49 15.53
C ASP A 441 -34.73 6.33 14.09
N GLU A 442 -35.18 7.42 13.46
CA GLU A 442 -35.65 7.41 12.08
C GLU A 442 -34.51 7.11 11.09
N LEU A 443 -33.35 7.74 11.29
CA LEU A 443 -32.17 7.46 10.48
C LEU A 443 -31.70 6.01 10.69
N LEU A 444 -31.57 5.55 11.94
CA LEU A 444 -31.15 4.19 12.26
C LEU A 444 -32.07 3.13 11.62
N ALA A 445 -33.39 3.35 11.67
CA ALA A 445 -34.35 2.46 11.01
C ALA A 445 -34.13 2.40 9.49
N LYS A 446 -34.00 3.56 8.82
CA LYS A 446 -33.76 3.63 7.37
C LYS A 446 -32.43 2.99 6.96
N LEU A 447 -31.38 3.15 7.76
CA LEU A 447 -30.08 2.50 7.52
C LEU A 447 -30.16 0.97 7.67
N GLY A 448 -30.93 0.48 8.65
CA GLY A 448 -31.21 -0.94 8.82
C GLY A 448 -31.93 -1.56 7.61
N GLU A 449 -32.97 -0.89 7.12
CA GLU A 449 -33.71 -1.27 5.91
C GLU A 449 -32.82 -1.23 4.65
N LEU A 450 -32.00 -0.18 4.49
CA LEU A 450 -31.06 -0.04 3.38
C LEU A 450 -30.05 -1.20 3.37
N SER A 451 -29.49 -1.53 4.53
CA SER A 451 -28.54 -2.64 4.67
C SER A 451 -29.15 -3.97 4.24
N GLN A 452 -30.41 -4.24 4.59
CA GLN A 452 -31.12 -5.45 4.15
C GLN A 452 -31.36 -5.43 2.64
N ARG A 453 -31.85 -4.30 2.09
CA ARG A 453 -32.14 -4.17 0.65
C ARG A 453 -30.89 -4.33 -0.21
N GLU A 454 -29.79 -3.72 0.20
CA GLU A 454 -28.54 -3.67 -0.56
C GLU A 454 -27.56 -4.78 -0.19
N SER A 455 -27.88 -5.63 0.80
CA SER A 455 -26.97 -6.63 1.38
C SER A 455 -25.60 -6.04 1.77
N THR A 456 -25.63 -4.86 2.41
CA THR A 456 -24.43 -4.10 2.77
C THR A 456 -24.11 -4.27 4.25
N ARG A 457 -22.82 -4.45 4.58
CA ARG A 457 -22.32 -4.53 5.96
C ARG A 457 -22.65 -3.27 6.77
N ILE A 458 -22.60 -3.42 8.09
CA ILE A 458 -22.77 -2.32 9.04
C ILE A 458 -21.55 -2.23 9.93
N GLN A 459 -21.14 -1.01 10.26
CA GLN A 459 -20.20 -0.77 11.35
C GLN A 459 -20.69 0.39 12.23
N SER A 460 -20.44 0.33 13.53
CA SER A 460 -20.74 1.41 14.48
C SER A 460 -19.90 1.27 15.76
N HIS A 461 -20.08 2.18 16.70
CA HIS A 461 -19.58 2.03 18.08
C HIS A 461 -20.75 1.55 18.94
N LEU A 462 -20.45 0.72 19.94
CA LEU A 462 -21.43 0.19 20.88
C LEU A 462 -20.84 0.15 22.28
N ALA A 463 -21.48 0.87 23.20
CA ALA A 463 -21.19 0.83 24.63
C ALA A 463 -19.67 0.93 24.95
N GLU A 464 -18.98 1.91 24.35
CA GLU A 464 -17.54 2.14 24.50
C GLU A 464 -17.17 2.73 25.86
N SER A 465 -17.95 3.70 26.32
CA SER A 465 -17.66 4.42 27.57
C SER A 465 -18.89 4.45 28.48
N PHE A 466 -18.66 4.66 29.78
CA PHE A 466 -19.77 4.84 30.71
C PHE A 466 -20.61 6.07 30.33
N ALA A 467 -19.96 7.15 29.87
CA ALA A 467 -20.63 8.38 29.47
C ALA A 467 -21.53 8.19 28.24
N GLU A 468 -21.06 7.47 27.23
CA GLU A 468 -21.86 7.12 26.04
C GLU A 468 -23.06 6.25 26.42
N ALA A 469 -22.83 5.13 27.11
CA ALA A 469 -23.90 4.20 27.50
C ALA A 469 -24.97 4.91 28.34
N LYS A 470 -24.53 5.81 29.24
CA LYS A 470 -25.45 6.65 30.00
C LYS A 470 -26.24 7.61 29.10
N TRP A 471 -25.60 8.28 28.15
CA TRP A 471 -26.28 9.18 27.22
C TRP A 471 -27.37 8.45 26.44
N VAL A 472 -27.06 7.26 25.91
CA VAL A 472 -28.05 6.45 25.19
C VAL A 472 -29.23 6.08 26.10
N ARG A 473 -28.96 5.64 27.34
CA ARG A 473 -30.01 5.34 28.32
C ARG A 473 -30.87 6.56 28.65
N ASP A 474 -30.26 7.73 28.79
CA ASP A 474 -30.99 8.98 29.07
C ASP A 474 -31.86 9.41 27.89
N ASP A 475 -31.38 9.33 26.64
CA ASP A 475 -32.11 9.77 25.43
C ASP A 475 -33.18 8.76 24.98
N HIS A 476 -32.87 7.46 25.02
CA HIS A 476 -33.72 6.40 24.47
C HIS A 476 -34.48 5.58 25.53
N GLN A 477 -34.14 5.70 26.82
CA GLN A 477 -34.73 4.93 27.94
C GLN A 477 -34.56 3.39 27.81
N ILE A 478 -33.61 2.95 26.99
CA ILE A 478 -33.20 1.56 26.79
C ILE A 478 -31.67 1.48 26.70
N GLU A 479 -31.11 0.27 26.79
CA GLU A 479 -29.67 0.06 26.63
C GLU A 479 -29.24 0.21 25.17
N ASP A 480 -27.97 0.55 24.96
CA ASP A 480 -27.40 0.88 23.65
C ASP A 480 -27.57 -0.27 22.62
N ILE A 481 -27.29 -1.50 23.05
CA ILE A 481 -27.47 -2.69 22.21
C ILE A 481 -28.94 -2.91 21.79
N GLU A 482 -29.90 -2.55 22.65
CA GLU A 482 -31.33 -2.67 22.35
C GLU A 482 -31.78 -1.67 21.28
N VAL A 483 -31.13 -0.50 21.18
CA VAL A 483 -31.37 0.45 20.08
C VAL A 483 -30.95 -0.17 18.75
N PHE A 484 -29.74 -0.74 18.66
CA PHE A 484 -29.29 -1.40 17.43
C PHE A 484 -30.17 -2.59 17.05
N LYS A 485 -30.58 -3.40 18.03
CA LYS A 485 -31.49 -4.54 17.84
C LYS A 485 -32.85 -4.11 17.31
N LYS A 486 -33.47 -3.10 17.91
CA LYS A 486 -34.75 -2.51 17.50
C LYS A 486 -34.75 -2.11 16.02
N HIS A 487 -33.61 -1.64 15.51
CA HIS A 487 -33.45 -1.15 14.13
C HIS A 487 -32.83 -2.17 13.16
N ASN A 488 -32.74 -3.46 13.54
CA ASN A 488 -32.15 -4.53 12.72
C ASN A 488 -30.69 -4.26 12.27
N LEU A 489 -29.94 -3.59 13.15
CA LEU A 489 -28.53 -3.27 12.96
C LEU A 489 -27.60 -4.30 13.61
N LEU A 490 -28.11 -5.20 14.47
CA LEU A 490 -27.38 -6.39 14.93
C LEU A 490 -27.69 -7.58 14.03
N LYS A 491 -26.72 -8.00 13.22
CA LYS A 491 -26.84 -9.15 12.31
C LYS A 491 -25.47 -9.60 11.81
N ARG A 492 -25.44 -10.73 11.08
CA ARG A 492 -24.27 -11.15 10.32
C ARG A 492 -23.84 -10.05 9.36
N GLY A 493 -22.56 -9.67 9.41
CA GLY A 493 -22.00 -8.56 8.64
C GLY A 493 -22.09 -7.20 9.35
N THR A 494 -22.54 -7.17 10.61
CA THR A 494 -22.35 -6.02 11.51
C THR A 494 -21.07 -6.22 12.32
N ILE A 495 -20.26 -5.16 12.42
CA ILE A 495 -19.11 -5.08 13.31
C ILE A 495 -19.32 -3.91 14.27
N GLN A 496 -19.27 -4.17 15.57
CA GLN A 496 -19.39 -3.15 16.62
C GLN A 496 -18.03 -2.93 17.28
N ALA A 497 -17.59 -1.67 17.35
CA ALA A 497 -16.34 -1.32 18.01
C ALA A 497 -16.51 -1.25 19.53
N HIS A 498 -15.45 -1.61 20.26
CA HIS A 498 -15.30 -1.52 21.71
C HIS A 498 -16.12 -2.53 22.52
N CYS A 499 -17.46 -2.38 22.58
CA CYS A 499 -18.36 -3.26 23.34
C CYS A 499 -17.97 -3.44 24.82
N THR A 500 -17.25 -2.48 25.41
CA THR A 500 -16.59 -2.58 26.72
C THR A 500 -17.59 -2.68 27.86
N PHE A 501 -18.73 -2.01 27.75
CA PHE A 501 -19.76 -1.98 28.80
C PHE A 501 -20.85 -3.05 28.65
N LEU A 502 -20.77 -3.92 27.65
CA LEU A 502 -21.73 -5.01 27.52
C LEU A 502 -21.65 -5.99 28.71
N THR A 503 -22.83 -6.43 29.13
CA THR A 503 -23.05 -7.50 30.11
C THR A 503 -22.87 -8.88 29.47
N SER A 504 -22.84 -9.92 30.29
CA SER A 504 -22.74 -11.31 29.82
C SER A 504 -23.92 -11.69 28.92
N GLU A 505 -25.12 -11.23 29.27
CA GLU A 505 -26.36 -11.45 28.53
C GLU A 505 -26.34 -10.73 27.17
N GLU A 506 -25.83 -9.51 27.13
CA GLU A 506 -25.70 -8.73 25.89
C GLU A 506 -24.63 -9.33 24.95
N LEU A 507 -23.58 -9.95 25.49
CA LEU A 507 -22.63 -10.73 24.67
C LEU A 507 -23.31 -11.94 24.03
N ASP A 508 -24.28 -12.58 24.70
CA ASP A 508 -25.06 -13.68 24.09
C ASP A 508 -25.90 -13.18 22.92
N GLU A 509 -26.37 -11.93 22.96
CA GLU A 509 -27.08 -11.33 21.83
C GLU A 509 -26.18 -11.15 20.60
N LEU A 510 -24.91 -10.79 20.79
CA LEU A 510 -23.95 -10.72 19.69
C LEU A 510 -23.73 -12.10 19.05
N VAL A 511 -23.67 -13.16 19.85
CA VAL A 511 -23.57 -14.55 19.36
C VAL A 511 -24.79 -14.93 18.55
N VAL A 512 -26.00 -14.72 19.09
CA VAL A 512 -27.27 -15.07 18.44
C VAL A 512 -27.42 -14.35 17.09
N ASN A 513 -27.05 -13.07 17.04
CA ASN A 513 -27.15 -12.27 15.83
C ASN A 513 -25.93 -12.39 14.89
N GLN A 514 -24.89 -13.13 15.29
CA GLN A 514 -23.61 -13.21 14.59
C GLN A 514 -22.98 -11.82 14.31
N THR A 515 -23.15 -10.89 15.24
CA THR A 515 -22.51 -9.57 15.20
C THR A 515 -21.08 -9.71 15.74
N ALA A 516 -20.11 -9.17 15.01
CA ALA A 516 -18.72 -9.22 15.41
C ALA A 516 -18.31 -8.00 16.25
N VAL A 517 -17.23 -8.15 17.02
CA VAL A 517 -16.64 -7.09 17.83
C VAL A 517 -15.25 -6.73 17.29
N ALA A 518 -15.02 -5.44 17.09
CA ALA A 518 -13.67 -4.88 16.93
C ALA A 518 -13.14 -4.49 18.31
N HIS A 519 -12.25 -5.31 18.87
CA HIS A 519 -11.60 -5.02 20.14
C HIS A 519 -10.47 -4.00 19.95
N CYS A 520 -10.62 -2.81 20.53
CA CYS A 520 -9.71 -1.67 20.39
C CYS A 520 -8.97 -1.37 21.71
N PRO A 521 -8.08 -2.26 22.17
CA PRO A 521 -7.56 -2.23 23.54
C PRO A 521 -6.77 -0.97 23.89
N LEU A 522 -6.02 -0.41 22.93
CA LEU A 522 -5.25 0.81 23.17
C LEU A 522 -6.17 2.00 23.37
N SER A 523 -7.17 2.18 22.49
CA SER A 523 -8.17 3.24 22.64
C SER A 523 -8.97 3.10 23.93
N ASN A 524 -9.42 1.87 24.25
CA ASN A 524 -10.15 1.60 25.50
C ASN A 524 -9.35 1.99 26.75
N ALA A 525 -8.02 1.83 26.73
CA ALA A 525 -7.17 2.22 27.85
C ALA A 525 -7.15 3.75 28.09
N TYR A 526 -7.41 4.55 27.06
CA TYR A 526 -7.55 6.01 27.17
C TYR A 526 -8.98 6.45 27.48
N PHE A 527 -9.99 5.82 26.87
CA PHE A 527 -11.35 6.39 26.83
C PHE A 527 -12.47 5.56 27.47
N SER A 528 -12.29 4.27 27.77
CA SER A 528 -13.41 3.38 28.14
C SER A 528 -13.55 3.08 29.64
N GLU A 529 -12.80 3.72 30.52
CA GLU A 529 -12.73 3.50 31.99
C GLU A 529 -12.41 2.06 32.48
N LYS A 530 -12.70 1.04 31.68
CA LYS A 530 -12.41 -0.38 31.88
C LYS A 530 -12.13 -1.06 30.52
N PRO A 531 -11.33 -2.12 30.52
CA PRO A 531 -11.06 -2.91 29.33
C PRO A 531 -12.26 -3.79 28.91
N PHE A 532 -12.37 -4.08 27.62
CA PHE A 532 -13.33 -5.04 27.07
C PHE A 532 -13.15 -6.43 27.70
N PRO A 533 -14.23 -7.15 28.08
CA PRO A 533 -14.17 -8.50 28.64
C PRO A 533 -13.83 -9.56 27.58
N LEU A 534 -12.61 -9.49 27.02
CA LEU A 534 -12.19 -10.29 25.87
C LEU A 534 -12.30 -11.81 26.11
N ARG A 535 -11.80 -12.32 27.25
CA ARG A 535 -11.86 -13.77 27.54
C ARG A 535 -13.30 -14.26 27.58
N GLU A 536 -14.18 -13.52 28.26
CA GLU A 536 -15.58 -13.87 28.39
C GLU A 536 -16.30 -13.88 27.04
N ALA A 537 -16.00 -12.91 26.18
CA ALA A 537 -16.52 -12.87 24.81
C ALA A 537 -16.05 -14.06 23.97
N LEU A 538 -14.74 -14.39 24.02
CA LEU A 538 -14.17 -15.55 23.32
C LEU A 538 -14.78 -16.88 23.81
N ASP A 539 -14.96 -17.03 25.12
CA ASP A 539 -15.52 -18.23 25.73
C ASP A 539 -16.99 -18.45 25.35
N LYS A 540 -17.75 -17.37 25.11
CA LYS A 540 -19.12 -17.41 24.57
C LYS A 540 -19.19 -17.67 23.07
N GLY A 541 -18.06 -17.56 22.35
CA GLY A 541 -18.02 -17.70 20.90
C GLY A 541 -18.43 -16.44 20.14
N VAL A 542 -18.31 -15.26 20.76
CA VAL A 542 -18.45 -13.98 20.05
C VAL A 542 -17.37 -13.92 18.96
N LEU A 543 -17.73 -13.46 17.77
CA LEU A 543 -16.75 -13.18 16.71
C LEU A 543 -15.96 -11.94 17.11
N VAL A 544 -14.66 -12.08 17.36
CA VAL A 544 -13.81 -10.97 17.77
C VAL A 544 -12.60 -10.86 16.86
N GLY A 545 -12.29 -9.64 16.42
CA GLY A 545 -11.00 -9.28 15.85
C GLY A 545 -10.44 -8.03 16.53
N LEU A 546 -9.30 -7.54 16.06
CA LEU A 546 -8.63 -6.38 16.64
C LEU A 546 -8.87 -5.11 15.81
N GLY A 547 -9.03 -3.99 16.49
CA GLY A 547 -9.05 -2.65 15.91
C GLY A 547 -7.86 -1.82 16.39
N THR A 548 -7.35 -0.93 15.53
CA THR A 548 -6.38 0.09 15.96
C THR A 548 -7.07 1.30 16.59
N ASP A 549 -8.26 1.62 16.08
CA ASP A 549 -9.06 2.78 16.44
C ASP A 549 -8.27 4.09 16.39
N ILE A 550 -7.52 4.31 15.32
CA ILE A 550 -6.89 5.62 15.14
C ILE A 550 -8.00 6.67 15.01
N ALA A 551 -7.95 7.81 15.69
CA ALA A 551 -6.81 8.28 16.50
C ALA A 551 -6.94 8.07 18.02
N GLY A 552 -8.03 7.45 18.50
CA GLY A 552 -8.21 7.14 19.93
C GLY A 552 -7.10 6.22 20.44
N GLY A 553 -6.77 5.19 19.66
CA GLY A 553 -5.48 4.52 19.72
C GLY A 553 -4.43 5.25 18.88
N TYR A 554 -3.29 5.61 19.48
CA TYR A 554 -2.23 6.31 18.73
C TYR A 554 -1.42 5.41 17.80
N SER A 555 -1.59 4.09 17.82
CA SER A 555 -0.76 3.14 17.06
C SER A 555 -1.55 2.54 15.91
N ILE A 556 -0.99 2.59 14.70
CA ILE A 556 -1.58 2.00 13.47
C ILE A 556 -1.25 0.52 13.30
N ASP A 557 -0.35 0.00 14.12
CA ASP A 557 0.18 -1.35 13.97
C ASP A 557 -0.66 -2.34 14.78
N ILE A 558 -1.23 -3.36 14.12
CA ILE A 558 -1.98 -4.42 14.78
C ILE A 558 -1.11 -5.24 15.75
N LEU A 559 0.22 -5.26 15.60
CA LEU A 559 1.13 -5.78 16.63
C LEU A 559 0.93 -5.05 17.97
N SER A 560 0.72 -3.74 17.94
CA SER A 560 0.40 -2.97 19.15
C SER A 560 -0.94 -3.40 19.73
N SER A 561 -1.99 -3.53 18.91
CA SER A 561 -3.30 -3.98 19.37
C SER A 561 -3.24 -5.38 20.00
N MET A 562 -2.47 -6.32 19.43
CA MET A 562 -2.26 -7.65 20.02
C MET A 562 -1.62 -7.58 21.41
N ARG A 563 -0.55 -6.77 21.56
CA ARG A 563 0.18 -6.61 22.82
C ARG A 563 -0.72 -5.98 23.89
N HIS A 564 -1.49 -4.96 23.53
CA HIS A 564 -2.42 -4.31 24.46
C HIS A 564 -3.60 -5.21 24.84
N ALA A 565 -4.14 -6.02 23.92
CA ALA A 565 -5.17 -7.01 24.23
C ALA A 565 -4.67 -8.03 25.28
N VAL A 566 -3.46 -8.54 25.11
CA VAL A 566 -2.84 -9.45 26.08
C VAL A 566 -2.58 -8.74 27.41
N ALA A 567 -1.92 -7.58 27.40
CA ALA A 567 -1.57 -6.84 28.61
C ALA A 567 -2.82 -6.48 29.44
N THR A 568 -3.86 -5.95 28.81
CA THR A 568 -5.11 -5.60 29.49
C THR A 568 -5.81 -6.83 30.06
N SER A 569 -5.86 -7.95 29.33
CA SER A 569 -6.41 -9.21 29.87
C SER A 569 -5.66 -9.72 31.11
N ARG A 570 -4.33 -9.54 31.16
CA ARG A 570 -3.50 -9.93 32.31
C ARG A 570 -3.73 -9.02 33.51
N MET A 571 -3.93 -7.72 33.29
CA MET A 571 -4.33 -6.79 34.36
C MET A 571 -5.70 -7.17 34.95
N ARG A 572 -6.67 -7.53 34.11
CA ARG A 572 -7.99 -8.02 34.55
C ARG A 572 -7.88 -9.31 35.38
N GLU A 573 -7.06 -10.25 34.92
CA GLU A 573 -6.79 -11.49 35.66
C GLU A 573 -6.15 -11.21 37.04
N GLY A 574 -5.21 -10.26 37.10
CA GLY A 574 -4.63 -9.81 38.36
C GLY A 574 -5.67 -9.24 39.33
N ALA A 575 -6.57 -8.38 38.83
CA ALA A 575 -7.67 -7.83 39.63
C ALA A 575 -8.61 -8.93 40.16
N ARG A 576 -9.04 -9.86 39.29
CA ARG A 576 -9.86 -11.02 39.69
C ARG A 576 -9.18 -11.88 40.76
N ALA A 577 -7.88 -12.14 40.61
CA ALA A 577 -7.12 -12.93 41.56
C ALA A 577 -7.05 -12.26 42.95
N LEU A 578 -6.90 -10.93 43.00
CA LEU A 578 -6.93 -10.16 44.25
C LEU A 578 -8.31 -10.16 44.92
N GLU A 579 -9.39 -10.03 44.14
CA GLU A 579 -10.76 -10.13 44.66
C GLU A 579 -11.06 -11.52 45.22
N SER A 580 -10.57 -12.57 44.55
CA SER A 580 -10.69 -13.96 45.02
C SER A 580 -9.94 -14.19 46.33
N GLN A 581 -8.76 -13.61 46.51
CA GLN A 581 -7.96 -13.74 47.73
C GLN A 581 -8.50 -12.92 48.91
N SER A 582 -9.12 -11.77 48.65
CA SER A 582 -9.65 -10.88 49.69
C SER A 582 -11.00 -11.35 50.30
N GLY A 583 -11.57 -12.46 49.79
CA GLY A 583 -12.86 -12.98 50.24
C GLY A 583 -14.06 -12.10 49.86
N LEU A 584 -13.84 -11.05 49.06
CA LEU A 584 -14.86 -10.17 48.48
C LEU A 584 -15.49 -10.79 47.21
N ALA A 585 -14.91 -11.88 46.69
CA ALA A 585 -15.48 -12.62 45.58
C ALA A 585 -16.81 -13.28 45.99
N THR A 586 -17.89 -12.91 45.31
CA THR A 586 -19.23 -13.49 45.48
C THR A 586 -19.48 -14.75 44.64
N GLY A 587 -18.43 -15.32 44.03
CA GLY A 587 -18.48 -16.57 43.26
C GLY A 587 -17.13 -17.29 43.31
N GLY A 588 -17.14 -18.63 43.32
CA GLY A 588 -15.96 -19.50 43.50
C GLY A 588 -14.87 -19.36 42.42
N GLU A 589 -13.84 -20.22 42.47
CA GLU A 589 -12.65 -20.24 41.59
C GLU A 589 -13.00 -20.07 40.09
N GLY A 590 -13.12 -18.82 39.63
CA GLY A 590 -13.47 -18.50 38.26
C GLY A 590 -12.34 -18.85 37.29
N LYS A 591 -12.68 -19.13 36.04
CA LYS A 591 -11.73 -19.34 34.94
C LYS A 591 -10.83 -18.10 34.78
N SER A 592 -9.56 -18.32 34.42
CA SER A 592 -8.61 -17.24 34.16
C SER A 592 -9.11 -16.31 33.05
N LEU A 593 -9.01 -15.00 33.29
CA LEU A 593 -9.37 -13.95 32.32
C LEU A 593 -8.23 -13.63 31.34
N ALA A 594 -7.08 -14.28 31.53
CA ALA A 594 -5.91 -14.01 30.73
C ALA A 594 -6.07 -14.53 29.29
N VAL A 595 -5.59 -13.73 28.35
CA VAL A 595 -5.43 -14.08 26.93
C VAL A 595 -3.95 -14.32 26.64
N GLU A 596 -3.66 -15.26 25.76
CA GLU A 596 -2.32 -15.62 25.31
C GLU A 596 -1.95 -14.90 24.01
N TRP A 597 -0.66 -14.74 23.76
CA TRP A 597 -0.16 -14.12 22.52
C TRP A 597 -0.56 -14.90 21.25
N LYS A 598 -0.69 -16.24 21.36
CA LYS A 598 -1.16 -17.11 20.27
C LYS A 598 -2.62 -16.83 19.92
N GLU A 599 -3.44 -16.56 20.93
CA GLU A 599 -4.83 -16.17 20.72
C GLU A 599 -4.89 -14.79 20.04
N SER A 600 -4.05 -13.83 20.44
CA SER A 600 -4.04 -12.51 19.80
C SER A 600 -3.56 -12.56 18.34
N LEU A 601 -2.63 -13.45 17.97
CA LEU A 601 -2.27 -13.70 16.57
C LEU A 601 -3.46 -14.22 15.76
N PHE A 602 -4.27 -15.11 16.32
CA PHE A 602 -5.52 -15.56 15.69
C PHE A 602 -6.48 -14.39 15.48
N LEU A 603 -6.72 -13.56 16.51
CA LEU A 603 -7.61 -12.39 16.41
C LEU A 603 -7.14 -11.36 15.39
N ALA A 604 -5.82 -11.21 15.23
CA ALA A 604 -5.20 -10.32 14.26
C ALA A 604 -5.26 -10.83 12.81
N THR A 605 -5.50 -12.12 12.59
CA THR A 605 -5.45 -12.78 11.28
C THR A 605 -6.75 -13.53 11.00
N HIS A 606 -6.80 -14.85 11.19
CA HIS A 606 -7.96 -15.68 10.86
C HIS A 606 -9.23 -15.27 11.59
N GLY A 607 -9.18 -15.00 12.90
CA GLY A 607 -10.32 -14.51 13.67
C GLY A 607 -10.84 -13.17 13.16
N GLY A 608 -9.93 -12.24 12.84
CA GLY A 608 -10.28 -10.95 12.24
C GLY A 608 -10.89 -11.09 10.84
N ALA A 609 -10.36 -11.99 10.01
CA ALA A 609 -10.91 -12.30 8.70
C ALA A 609 -12.33 -12.88 8.79
N LEU A 610 -12.57 -13.82 9.71
CA LEU A 610 -13.90 -14.36 9.98
C LEU A 610 -14.88 -13.28 10.44
N ALA A 611 -14.45 -12.39 11.33
CA ALA A 611 -15.25 -11.27 11.82
C ALA A 611 -15.60 -10.25 10.71
N LEU A 612 -14.72 -10.04 9.72
CA LEU A 612 -15.01 -9.24 8.52
C LEU A 612 -15.87 -9.98 7.47
N GLY A 613 -16.11 -11.28 7.66
CA GLY A 613 -16.81 -12.14 6.71
C GLY A 613 -15.94 -12.57 5.52
N LEU A 614 -14.62 -12.57 5.67
CA LEU A 614 -13.63 -13.02 4.69
C LEU A 614 -13.27 -14.48 4.93
N GLU A 615 -14.18 -15.40 4.59
CA GLU A 615 -14.05 -16.84 4.88
C GLU A 615 -12.83 -17.53 4.22
N THR A 616 -12.25 -16.90 3.20
CA THR A 616 -11.10 -17.41 2.44
C THR A 616 -9.80 -16.70 2.79
N CYS A 617 -9.72 -15.95 3.89
CA CYS A 617 -8.55 -15.15 4.28
C CYS A 617 -8.07 -15.52 5.70
N GLY A 618 -6.86 -15.08 6.05
CA GLY A 618 -6.32 -15.18 7.41
C GLY A 618 -5.66 -16.52 7.77
N GLU A 619 -5.67 -17.50 6.87
CA GLU A 619 -4.93 -18.76 7.01
C GLU A 619 -4.40 -19.28 5.66
N PHE A 620 -3.34 -20.08 5.71
CA PHE A 620 -2.85 -20.80 4.52
C PHE A 620 -3.58 -22.13 4.35
N ARG A 621 -4.43 -22.22 3.33
CA ARG A 621 -5.03 -23.47 2.86
C ARG A 621 -5.36 -23.40 1.37
N VAL A 622 -5.46 -24.56 0.72
CA VAL A 622 -5.95 -24.61 -0.67
C VAL A 622 -7.36 -24.03 -0.75
N GLY A 623 -7.59 -23.15 -1.72
CA GLY A 623 -8.83 -22.39 -1.92
C GLY A 623 -8.89 -21.05 -1.18
N ALA A 624 -7.91 -20.73 -0.31
CA ALA A 624 -7.82 -19.41 0.33
C ALA A 624 -7.15 -18.37 -0.59
N SER A 625 -7.37 -17.08 -0.32
CA SER A 625 -6.63 -15.98 -0.94
C SER A 625 -5.20 -15.95 -0.43
N LEU A 626 -4.23 -15.66 -1.30
CA LEU A 626 -2.86 -15.37 -0.91
C LEU A 626 -2.77 -13.94 -0.36
N ASP A 627 -3.13 -13.82 0.91
CA ASP A 627 -2.99 -12.61 1.72
C ASP A 627 -1.88 -12.87 2.75
N ALA A 628 -0.64 -12.55 2.39
CA ALA A 628 0.56 -12.91 3.16
C ALA A 628 1.52 -11.73 3.39
N GLN A 629 2.35 -11.82 4.42
CA GLN A 629 3.49 -10.96 4.67
C GLN A 629 4.72 -11.83 4.95
N GLN A 630 5.87 -11.43 4.42
CA GLN A 630 7.15 -12.06 4.74
C GLN A 630 7.78 -11.33 5.92
N ILE A 631 8.03 -12.07 6.99
CA ILE A 631 8.69 -11.60 8.20
C ILE A 631 10.09 -12.20 8.27
N SER A 632 11.10 -11.37 8.47
CA SER A 632 12.48 -11.75 8.76
C SER A 632 12.83 -11.43 10.20
N VAL A 633 13.30 -12.43 10.93
CA VAL A 633 13.68 -12.31 12.35
C VAL A 633 15.18 -12.47 12.55
N VAL A 634 15.85 -13.24 11.70
CA VAL A 634 17.29 -13.50 11.75
C VAL A 634 17.89 -13.40 10.36
N ASP A 635 19.03 -12.71 10.26
CA ASP A 635 19.96 -12.80 9.15
C ASP A 635 21.07 -13.80 9.54
N TRP A 636 21.00 -15.00 8.98
CA TRP A 636 21.94 -16.08 9.29
C TRP A 636 23.33 -15.87 8.70
N GLU A 637 23.45 -15.08 7.63
CA GLU A 637 24.77 -14.74 7.06
C GLU A 637 25.54 -13.84 8.01
N ARG A 638 24.83 -12.91 8.66
CA ARG A 638 25.40 -11.99 9.67
C ARG A 638 25.35 -12.54 11.09
N GLN A 639 24.65 -13.66 11.29
CA GLN A 639 24.32 -14.22 12.61
C GLN A 639 23.74 -13.16 13.56
N ALA A 640 22.83 -12.33 13.04
CA ALA A 640 22.24 -11.21 13.76
C ALA A 640 20.73 -11.22 13.61
N GLY A 641 20.02 -10.81 14.66
CA GLY A 641 18.58 -10.61 14.54
C GLY A 641 18.23 -9.30 13.84
N ILE A 642 17.01 -9.23 13.32
CA ILE A 642 16.53 -8.08 12.53
C ILE A 642 15.80 -7.08 13.44
N GLY A 643 16.15 -5.81 13.30
CA GLY A 643 15.51 -4.72 14.05
C GLY A 643 15.93 -4.74 15.53
N ALA A 644 14.95 -4.89 16.43
CA ALA A 644 15.18 -4.96 17.88
C ALA A 644 15.26 -6.41 18.42
N LEU A 645 15.35 -7.40 17.52
CA LEU A 645 15.44 -8.81 17.90
C LEU A 645 16.92 -9.18 18.07
N ASP A 646 17.32 -9.54 19.28
CA ASP A 646 18.68 -10.05 19.56
C ASP A 646 18.65 -11.55 19.82
N PHE A 647 19.59 -12.32 19.29
CA PHE A 647 19.71 -13.75 19.56
C PHE A 647 21.17 -14.08 19.89
N PHE A 648 21.40 -14.85 20.96
CA PHE A 648 22.75 -15.07 21.53
C PHE A 648 23.25 -16.50 21.36
N ASP A 649 22.36 -17.40 20.96
CA ASP A 649 22.54 -18.83 20.82
C ASP A 649 22.34 -19.29 19.36
N LEU A 650 22.49 -18.36 18.41
CA LEU A 650 22.44 -18.67 16.98
C LEU A 650 23.60 -19.59 16.60
N ALA A 651 23.31 -20.86 16.38
CA ALA A 651 24.25 -21.82 15.84
C ALA A 651 24.07 -21.89 14.31
N PRO A 652 25.16 -21.86 13.51
CA PRO A 652 25.08 -22.03 12.05
C PRO A 652 24.39 -23.32 11.60
N GLU A 653 24.35 -24.33 12.48
CA GLU A 653 23.77 -25.64 12.26
C GLU A 653 22.25 -25.69 12.53
N CYS A 654 21.68 -24.62 13.12
CA CYS A 654 20.24 -24.46 13.34
C CYS A 654 19.70 -23.38 12.41
N ASP A 655 19.34 -23.73 11.18
CA ASP A 655 18.76 -22.80 10.19
C ASP A 655 17.22 -22.64 10.32
N GLY A 656 16.61 -23.34 11.27
CA GLY A 656 15.16 -23.39 11.46
C GLY A 656 14.56 -22.26 12.29
N LEU A 657 13.33 -21.88 11.96
CA LEU A 657 12.50 -20.99 12.79
C LEU A 657 11.94 -21.74 14.01
N THR A 658 12.09 -21.17 15.21
CA THR A 658 11.51 -21.71 16.44
C THR A 658 10.28 -20.93 16.89
N LEU A 659 9.47 -21.52 17.79
CA LEU A 659 8.34 -20.82 18.38
C LEU A 659 8.79 -19.61 19.22
N ASP A 660 9.92 -19.71 19.93
CA ASP A 660 10.47 -18.62 20.73
C ASP A 660 10.90 -17.43 19.86
N MET A 661 11.41 -17.67 18.65
CA MET A 661 11.71 -16.62 17.69
C MET A 661 10.43 -15.88 17.25
N ILE A 662 9.34 -16.61 17.02
CA ILE A 662 8.04 -16.03 16.67
C ILE A 662 7.46 -15.23 17.84
N GLU A 663 7.52 -15.77 19.06
CA GLU A 663 7.08 -15.07 20.27
C GLU A 663 7.91 -13.80 20.51
N LYS A 664 9.23 -13.86 20.29
CA LYS A 664 10.10 -12.69 20.39
C LYS A 664 9.75 -11.63 19.34
N TRP A 665 9.46 -12.03 18.10
CA TRP A 665 8.92 -11.11 17.09
C TRP A 665 7.55 -10.54 17.50
N TRP A 666 6.65 -11.36 18.03
CA TRP A 666 5.37 -10.87 18.54
C TRP A 666 5.58 -9.81 19.63
N CYS A 667 6.53 -10.01 20.55
CA CYS A 667 6.86 -9.07 21.63
C CYS A 667 7.55 -7.79 21.16
N MET A 668 8.56 -7.90 20.28
CA MET A 668 9.54 -6.83 20.01
C MET A 668 9.64 -6.42 18.54
N GLY A 669 9.02 -7.18 17.63
CA GLY A 669 9.06 -6.92 16.20
C GLY A 669 8.32 -5.65 15.80
N ASP A 670 8.70 -5.12 14.65
CA ASP A 670 8.11 -3.93 14.04
C ASP A 670 8.19 -3.98 12.50
N ALA A 671 7.90 -2.85 11.84
CA ALA A 671 7.91 -2.75 10.38
C ALA A 671 9.24 -3.16 9.72
N ARG A 672 10.38 -3.06 10.41
CA ARG A 672 11.70 -3.46 9.87
C ARG A 672 11.82 -4.96 9.66
N ASN A 673 11.02 -5.75 10.36
CA ASN A 673 10.98 -7.19 10.17
C ASN A 673 10.20 -7.59 8.92
N ARG A 674 9.41 -6.70 8.32
CA ARG A 674 8.58 -7.03 7.15
C ARG A 674 9.31 -6.72 5.86
N VAL A 675 9.48 -7.75 5.03
CA VAL A 675 10.29 -7.68 3.80
C VAL A 675 9.43 -7.62 2.55
N ALA A 676 8.21 -8.18 2.61
CA ALA A 676 7.26 -8.15 1.51
C ALA A 676 5.84 -8.42 2.01
N MET A 677 4.86 -8.07 1.19
CA MET A 677 3.45 -8.29 1.46
C MET A 677 2.71 -8.61 0.16
N TRP A 678 1.68 -9.44 0.25
CA TRP A 678 0.78 -9.84 -0.81
C TRP A 678 -0.66 -9.71 -0.34
N VAL A 679 -1.52 -9.17 -1.19
CA VAL A 679 -2.98 -9.21 -1.03
C VAL A 679 -3.56 -9.73 -2.33
N GLN A 680 -4.37 -10.78 -2.24
CA GLN A 680 -4.91 -11.47 -3.40
C GLN A 680 -3.81 -11.87 -4.40
N GLY A 681 -2.68 -12.37 -3.90
CA GLY A 681 -1.52 -12.75 -4.71
C GLY A 681 -0.76 -11.59 -5.37
N ARG A 682 -1.26 -10.36 -5.35
CA ARG A 682 -0.53 -9.19 -5.81
C ARG A 682 0.49 -8.78 -4.75
N GLN A 683 1.77 -8.76 -5.12
CA GLN A 683 2.81 -8.20 -4.25
C GLN A 683 2.65 -6.67 -4.18
N LEU A 684 2.65 -6.12 -2.96
CA LEU A 684 2.44 -4.69 -2.68
C LEU A 684 3.74 -3.93 -2.43
#